data_AF-A0A926UNN4-F1
#
_entry.id   AF-A0A926UNN4-F1
#
_cell.length_a   1.000
_cell.length_b   1.000
_cell.length_c   1.000
_cell.angle_alpha   90.00
_cell.angle_beta   90.00
_cell.angle_gamma   90.00
#
_symmetry.space_group_name_H-M   'P 1'
#
loop_
_entity.id
_entity.type
_entity.pdbx_description
1 polymer ?
#
loop_
_entity_poly.entity_id
_entity_poly.type
_entity_poly.pdbx_seq_one_letter_code
_entity_poly.pdbx_strand_id
1 'polypeptide(L)'
;MTAEYWRAKIWGLLHDPILKALHDNTGRGKNSFYDQLEVMKPWVEIKKTPDNSYGKALANILLADYVASASDRSAIGGTTEFINYAEGNNPDKGLEITHLLSGEKQDFKVNFHQELITGNRAYFLSEKEQKLLEILKTAPQKFQENIENNIPKIKELYWWLWRCLPKVTCDIFEDTSLMLMPAETRIPDASIWSHVSMTAALAGGFAGYDLTLDEIKNWPRGKAVSHPYLAVFSFSPVQELIKSSRKMRDFWAGSWLLHYLSAKVCWKLANQYGPDTLLYPSLYDQPLIDYWLIEQYPDFLAYINQPSPQSLLTAGFPNVIVLILPENKVQAAIQTAQQTLLEAWLEIGNLVLNELQDKRYCMKGLNANSTTWKGWLKSQWQFYWTALPIGKPEAEFKFSANKNKNQEFESWSTAQNETYNLINNENRLFKEQEKDLLQESYAVRQQKYKRGFSANIGSWWGYIFDATRGALASVKNARNWEIPTAFGPRSTISGIGPVVNPGNKDKDKKDWMTEGDTQDFWKHQAGLFDGTEQLNATEVLKRGLHKVLPKLLEIPDLEISYPDLTSGVAGYLKVNQNNPDHKRKFDSVCQEIVDKYPKIEDVLIEMRGKWGIPWIDKQQNPKKYHPRLLNAGWILEDLPNSDDLKEEYRKEINKIISEYYPNNNPSDWYVLAAGDGDSMSEWLKGTKLKTYGDYIPDGFAEKVATAKIPLTQFPDFLKLTKRMGPSTHNALSRALLDFSNQLVPYLTQTRYAGRLIYGGGDDVLAYTNLWEWDKWLWDIRQCFRGEKDPHKEFCNKGHYWKYLKDNFQEVGLVNRPLFTMGSEATISFGIVIAHHSVPLAIALESLWKAEEKAKDHVYIDENDNKKAKDAVQVRVIYGNGNTLKSTAKFDVFDQWQQLIEVDLKSSIFEQAASLWSQHPAPSQEAIEPWTKLFCDRREQFQSEDKKEAKKGFQKALADFLKALFMTTSTKDLDNEIQNWLKLAAFVKRNRYIELGG
;
A
#
# COMPACT_ATOMS: atom_id res chain seq x y z
N MET A 1 -23.00 -22.86 6.00
CA MET A 1 -23.05 -21.42 6.38
C MET A 1 -24.29 -21.21 7.20
N THR A 2 -24.13 -20.69 8.41
CA THR A 2 -25.22 -20.53 9.38
C THR A 2 -25.35 -19.08 9.83
N ALA A 3 -26.53 -18.72 10.36
CA ALA A 3 -26.73 -17.42 10.98
C ALA A 3 -25.83 -17.24 12.23
N GLU A 4 -25.51 -18.33 12.94
CA GLU A 4 -24.67 -18.29 14.14
C GLU A 4 -23.23 -17.86 13.88
N TYR A 5 -22.67 -18.27 12.73
CA TYR A 5 -21.36 -17.81 12.31
C TYR A 5 -21.34 -16.27 12.27
N TRP A 6 -22.32 -15.66 11.62
CA TRP A 6 -22.40 -14.20 11.51
C TRP A 6 -22.75 -13.52 12.83
N ARG A 7 -23.62 -14.09 13.68
CA ARG A 7 -23.90 -13.55 15.02
C ARG A 7 -22.64 -13.51 15.90
N ALA A 8 -21.76 -14.51 15.81
CA ALA A 8 -20.48 -14.49 16.50
C ALA A 8 -19.59 -13.34 16.03
N LYS A 9 -19.58 -13.05 14.73
CA LYS A 9 -18.81 -11.92 14.18
C LYS A 9 -19.41 -10.56 14.55
N ILE A 10 -20.73 -10.43 14.51
CA ILE A 10 -21.45 -9.21 14.94
C ILE A 10 -21.15 -8.94 16.42
N TRP A 11 -21.18 -9.97 17.26
CA TRP A 11 -20.72 -9.87 18.64
C TRP A 11 -19.25 -9.40 18.68
N GLY A 12 -18.34 -10.01 17.92
CA GLY A 12 -16.94 -9.59 17.90
C GLY A 12 -16.71 -8.11 17.54
N LEU A 13 -17.51 -7.55 16.61
CA LEU A 13 -17.45 -6.14 16.24
C LEU A 13 -17.97 -5.18 17.32
N LEU A 14 -18.87 -5.65 18.20
CA LEU A 14 -19.64 -4.82 19.13
C LEU A 14 -19.52 -5.28 20.59
N HIS A 15 -18.62 -6.22 20.91
CA HIS A 15 -18.47 -6.75 22.27
C HIS A 15 -18.01 -5.67 23.24
N ASP A 16 -17.12 -4.78 22.78
CA ASP A 16 -16.68 -3.58 23.49
C ASP A 16 -17.57 -2.38 23.11
N PRO A 17 -17.82 -1.42 24.03
CA PRO A 17 -18.47 -0.15 23.70
C PRO A 17 -17.71 0.57 22.59
N ILE A 18 -18.44 1.24 21.72
CA ILE A 18 -17.82 1.95 20.59
C ILE A 18 -16.89 3.03 21.13
N LEU A 19 -17.30 3.72 22.21
CA LEU A 19 -16.58 4.85 22.80
C LEU A 19 -15.76 4.46 24.03
N LYS A 20 -15.32 3.20 24.11
CA LYS A 20 -14.67 2.59 25.29
C LYS A 20 -13.59 3.46 25.93
N ALA A 21 -12.69 4.05 25.14
CA ALA A 21 -11.57 4.84 25.65
C ALA A 21 -12.01 6.13 26.36
N LEU A 22 -13.15 6.70 25.96
CA LEU A 22 -13.70 7.94 26.50
C LEU A 22 -14.42 7.72 27.83
N HIS A 23 -14.87 6.51 28.13
CA HIS A 23 -15.45 6.18 29.43
C HIS A 23 -14.41 6.22 30.56
N ASP A 24 -14.86 6.56 31.76
CA ASP A 24 -14.14 6.28 33.00
C ASP A 24 -14.43 4.84 33.50
N ASN A 25 -13.85 4.47 34.65
CA ASN A 25 -14.04 3.14 35.23
C ASN A 25 -15.49 2.74 35.54
N THR A 26 -16.45 3.66 35.51
CA THR A 26 -17.86 3.33 35.76
C THR A 26 -18.57 2.80 34.50
N GLY A 27 -18.03 3.09 33.30
CA GLY A 27 -18.64 2.73 32.01
C GLY A 27 -17.90 1.67 31.19
N ARG A 28 -16.59 1.48 31.43
CA ARG A 28 -15.71 0.60 30.62
C ARG A 28 -16.07 -0.89 30.60
N GLY A 29 -16.86 -1.37 31.56
CA GLY A 29 -17.18 -2.79 31.72
C GLY A 29 -18.50 -3.24 31.09
N LYS A 30 -19.22 -2.35 30.39
CA LYS A 30 -20.45 -2.70 29.67
C LYS A 30 -20.12 -3.15 28.25
N ASN A 31 -21.02 -3.90 27.64
CA ASN A 31 -20.98 -4.19 26.21
C ASN A 31 -21.59 -3.02 25.41
N SER A 32 -21.34 -2.96 24.10
CA SER A 32 -22.07 -2.07 23.20
C SER A 32 -23.54 -2.51 23.02
N PHE A 33 -24.26 -1.87 22.10
CA PHE A 33 -25.68 -2.10 21.82
C PHE A 33 -26.00 -3.38 21.03
N TYR A 34 -25.09 -4.36 20.92
CA TYR A 34 -25.32 -5.54 20.08
C TYR A 34 -26.55 -6.34 20.51
N ASP A 35 -26.82 -6.38 21.81
CA ASP A 35 -27.93 -7.14 22.41
C ASP A 35 -29.31 -6.54 22.07
N GLN A 36 -29.34 -5.29 21.63
CA GLN A 36 -30.52 -4.58 21.15
C GLN A 36 -30.76 -4.77 19.64
N LEU A 37 -29.85 -5.45 18.92
CA LEU A 37 -30.03 -5.74 17.51
C LEU A 37 -30.96 -6.95 17.33
N GLU A 38 -31.94 -6.82 16.43
CA GLU A 38 -32.90 -7.88 16.08
C GLU A 38 -32.21 -9.20 15.71
N VAL A 39 -31.10 -9.14 14.96
CA VAL A 39 -30.30 -10.31 14.60
C VAL A 39 -29.78 -11.10 15.80
N MET A 40 -29.60 -10.48 16.96
CA MET A 40 -29.06 -11.10 18.18
C MET A 40 -30.13 -11.69 19.10
N LYS A 41 -31.43 -11.45 18.84
CA LYS A 41 -32.55 -11.99 19.64
C LYS A 41 -32.42 -13.48 19.95
N PRO A 42 -32.06 -14.37 19.00
CA PRO A 42 -31.94 -15.80 19.29
C PRO A 42 -30.92 -16.17 20.37
N TRP A 43 -29.91 -15.35 20.62
CA TRP A 43 -28.94 -15.52 21.72
C TRP A 43 -29.41 -14.86 23.01
N VAL A 44 -30.00 -13.66 22.89
CA VAL A 44 -30.44 -12.84 24.02
C VAL A 44 -31.64 -13.46 24.72
N GLU A 45 -32.64 -13.95 23.99
CA GLU A 45 -33.87 -14.55 24.56
C GLU A 45 -33.59 -15.81 25.37
N ILE A 46 -32.63 -16.63 24.92
CA ILE A 46 -32.20 -17.83 25.67
C ILE A 46 -31.16 -17.51 26.75
N LYS A 47 -30.79 -16.23 26.92
CA LYS A 47 -29.78 -15.73 27.86
C LYS A 47 -28.41 -16.41 27.69
N LYS A 48 -28.03 -16.73 26.45
CA LYS A 48 -26.74 -17.35 26.12
C LYS A 48 -25.97 -16.49 25.14
N THR A 49 -25.10 -15.63 25.68
CA THR A 49 -24.11 -14.85 24.92
C THR A 49 -22.70 -15.23 25.35
N PRO A 50 -21.65 -14.92 24.56
CA PRO A 50 -20.27 -15.20 24.94
C PRO A 50 -19.89 -14.64 26.31
N ASP A 51 -20.42 -13.47 26.68
CA ASP A 51 -20.07 -12.78 27.93
C ASP A 51 -20.71 -13.38 29.18
N ASN A 52 -21.85 -14.09 29.02
CA ASN A 52 -22.70 -14.52 30.13
C ASN A 52 -22.82 -16.05 30.28
N SER A 53 -22.28 -16.84 29.34
CA SER A 53 -22.54 -18.28 29.25
C SER A 53 -21.29 -19.15 29.45
N TYR A 54 -21.47 -20.29 30.13
CA TYR A 54 -20.44 -21.32 30.33
C TYR A 54 -20.50 -22.46 29.29
N GLY A 55 -21.36 -22.34 28.27
CA GLY A 55 -21.47 -23.36 27.22
C GLY A 55 -20.22 -23.44 26.33
N LYS A 56 -19.82 -24.64 25.92
CA LYS A 56 -18.57 -24.88 25.15
C LYS A 56 -18.40 -23.99 23.93
N ALA A 57 -19.44 -23.81 23.11
CA ALA A 57 -19.39 -22.96 21.91
C ALA A 57 -19.08 -21.49 22.25
N LEU A 58 -19.87 -20.91 23.15
CA LEU A 58 -19.80 -19.50 23.51
C LEU A 58 -18.52 -19.18 24.30
N ALA A 59 -18.08 -20.12 25.15
CA ALA A 59 -16.79 -20.03 25.83
C ALA A 59 -15.61 -20.05 24.83
N ASN A 60 -15.73 -20.81 23.74
CA ASN A 60 -14.75 -20.81 22.65
C ASN A 60 -14.77 -19.48 21.88
N ILE A 61 -15.96 -18.96 21.54
CA ILE A 61 -16.11 -17.66 20.86
C ILE A 61 -15.52 -16.52 21.69
N LEU A 62 -15.73 -16.52 23.01
CA LEU A 62 -15.19 -15.52 23.93
C LEU A 62 -13.64 -15.47 23.91
N LEU A 63 -12.96 -16.54 23.49
CA LEU A 63 -11.50 -16.54 23.32
C LEU A 63 -11.03 -15.54 22.25
N ALA A 64 -11.90 -15.12 21.33
CA ALA A 64 -11.57 -14.16 20.29
C ALA A 64 -11.06 -12.83 20.86
N ASP A 65 -11.74 -12.23 21.86
CA ASP A 65 -11.28 -10.98 22.49
C ASP A 65 -9.91 -11.19 23.18
N TYR A 66 -9.77 -12.27 23.94
CA TYR A 66 -8.52 -12.58 24.65
C TYR A 66 -7.33 -12.75 23.68
N VAL A 67 -7.53 -13.46 22.57
CA VAL A 67 -6.48 -13.72 21.56
C VAL A 67 -6.19 -12.46 20.75
N ALA A 68 -7.23 -11.71 20.32
CA ALA A 68 -7.06 -10.46 19.57
C ALA A 68 -6.25 -9.43 20.38
N SER A 69 -6.62 -9.25 21.65
CA SER A 69 -6.02 -8.26 22.55
C SER A 69 -4.72 -8.71 23.20
N ALA A 70 -4.16 -9.87 22.88
CA ALA A 70 -3.08 -10.46 23.66
C ALA A 70 -1.79 -9.61 23.71
N SER A 71 -1.42 -8.92 22.63
CA SER A 71 -0.28 -7.99 22.63
C SER A 71 -0.57 -6.69 23.37
N ASP A 72 -1.82 -6.25 23.29
CA ASP A 72 -2.27 -4.92 23.73
C ASP A 72 -2.68 -4.98 25.20
N ARG A 73 -3.09 -6.14 25.68
CA ARG A 73 -3.43 -6.41 27.09
C ARG A 73 -2.39 -7.29 27.77
N SER A 74 -1.35 -7.78 27.08
CA SER A 74 -0.18 -8.59 27.52
C SER A 74 -0.10 -8.88 29.04
N ALA A 75 0.97 -8.51 29.73
CA ALA A 75 1.02 -8.48 31.18
C ALA A 75 0.41 -7.17 31.73
N ILE A 76 0.39 -6.10 30.93
CA ILE A 76 -0.16 -4.79 31.28
C ILE A 76 -1.64 -4.86 31.64
N GLY A 77 -2.42 -5.70 30.98
CA GLY A 77 -3.84 -5.93 31.29
C GLY A 77 -4.05 -6.51 32.69
N GLY A 78 -3.02 -7.16 33.24
CA GLY A 78 -2.95 -7.67 34.59
C GLY A 78 -2.82 -6.58 35.66
N THR A 79 -2.41 -5.36 35.28
CA THR A 79 -2.33 -4.21 36.21
C THR A 79 -3.69 -3.91 36.83
N THR A 80 -3.68 -3.46 38.09
CA THR A 80 -4.90 -3.04 38.78
C THR A 80 -5.20 -1.55 38.68
N GLU A 81 -4.24 -0.81 38.14
CA GLU A 81 -4.34 0.62 37.87
C GLU A 81 -4.85 0.86 36.45
N PHE A 82 -5.35 2.05 36.19
CA PHE A 82 -6.05 2.41 34.95
C PHE A 82 -5.68 3.83 34.53
N ILE A 83 -5.99 4.15 33.27
CA ILE A 83 -5.80 5.48 32.70
C ILE A 83 -7.14 5.91 32.11
N ASN A 84 -7.69 7.01 32.61
CA ASN A 84 -8.95 7.57 32.12
C ASN A 84 -8.68 8.68 31.10
N TYR A 85 -9.60 8.85 30.14
CA TYR A 85 -9.64 10.06 29.33
C TYR A 85 -9.85 11.28 30.24
N ALA A 86 -9.08 12.35 30.01
CA ALA A 86 -9.09 13.59 30.77
C ALA A 86 -9.01 13.34 32.28
N GLU A 87 -7.90 12.75 32.72
CA GLU A 87 -7.69 12.40 34.11
C GLU A 87 -7.80 13.63 35.03
N GLY A 88 -8.54 13.49 36.13
CA GLY A 88 -8.85 14.60 37.03
C GLY A 88 -9.74 15.68 36.41
N ASN A 89 -10.47 15.37 35.32
CA ASN A 89 -11.27 16.32 34.54
C ASN A 89 -10.43 17.51 34.04
N ASN A 90 -9.18 17.24 33.62
CA ASN A 90 -8.27 18.24 33.11
C ASN A 90 -8.83 18.90 31.84
N PRO A 91 -9.02 20.24 31.81
CA PRO A 91 -9.57 20.95 30.65
C PRO A 91 -8.62 21.05 29.47
N ASP A 92 -7.33 20.84 29.69
CA ASP A 92 -6.29 21.04 28.68
C ASP A 92 -5.84 19.74 28.03
N LYS A 93 -5.97 18.59 28.73
CA LYS A 93 -5.45 17.29 28.29
C LYS A 93 -6.53 16.23 28.14
N GLY A 94 -6.50 15.47 27.04
CA GLY A 94 -7.38 14.34 26.78
C GLY A 94 -6.78 13.02 27.28
N LEU A 95 -6.42 12.15 26.34
CA LEU A 95 -5.71 10.89 26.57
C LEU A 95 -4.43 10.88 25.74
N GLU A 96 -3.30 10.53 26.32
CA GLU A 96 -2.07 10.32 25.53
C GLU A 96 -2.22 9.02 24.73
N ILE A 97 -2.01 9.10 23.41
CA ILE A 97 -1.98 7.95 22.50
C ILE A 97 -0.63 7.87 21.81
N THR A 98 -0.26 6.68 21.33
CA THR A 98 1.06 6.43 20.77
C THR A 98 0.95 5.84 19.36
N HIS A 99 1.79 6.27 18.44
CA HIS A 99 1.86 5.66 17.11
C HIS A 99 2.51 4.28 17.19
N LEU A 100 1.82 3.21 16.77
CA LEU A 100 2.28 1.82 16.84
C LEU A 100 3.74 1.61 16.40
N LEU A 101 4.11 2.14 15.23
CA LEU A 101 5.39 1.80 14.60
C LEU A 101 6.55 2.71 15.03
N SER A 102 6.28 3.96 15.42
CA SER A 102 7.31 4.94 15.77
C SER A 102 7.39 5.23 17.27
N GLY A 103 6.39 4.82 18.06
CA GLY A 103 6.30 5.17 19.47
C GLY A 103 6.04 6.66 19.72
N GLU A 104 5.69 7.44 18.69
CA GLU A 104 5.45 8.87 18.84
C GLU A 104 4.16 9.13 19.62
N LYS A 105 4.26 9.92 20.67
CA LYS A 105 3.14 10.25 21.56
C LYS A 105 2.40 11.49 21.07
N GLN A 106 1.09 11.51 21.27
CA GLN A 106 0.28 12.70 21.07
C GLN A 106 -0.89 12.76 22.06
N ASP A 107 -1.33 13.97 22.37
CA ASP A 107 -2.59 14.17 23.11
C ASP A 107 -3.79 13.99 22.18
N PHE A 108 -4.56 12.93 22.42
CA PHE A 108 -5.87 12.66 21.83
C PHE A 108 -6.94 13.37 22.66
N LYS A 109 -7.36 14.53 22.16
CA LYS A 109 -8.41 15.36 22.75
C LYS A 109 -9.52 15.53 21.73
N VAL A 110 -10.71 15.07 22.08
CA VAL A 110 -11.89 15.14 21.20
C VAL A 110 -12.50 16.54 21.17
N ASN A 111 -13.21 16.89 20.10
CA ASN A 111 -13.84 18.20 19.91
C ASN A 111 -14.88 18.52 21.01
N PHE A 112 -15.59 17.50 21.48
CA PHE A 112 -16.59 17.57 22.56
C PHE A 112 -15.97 17.28 23.95
N HIS A 113 -14.71 17.69 24.15
CA HIS A 113 -13.97 17.45 25.39
C HIS A 113 -14.66 18.08 26.60
N GLN A 114 -15.22 19.28 26.45
CA GLN A 114 -15.82 20.02 27.56
C GLN A 114 -17.02 19.26 28.14
N GLU A 115 -17.87 18.72 27.27
CA GLU A 115 -19.05 17.93 27.63
C GLU A 115 -18.67 16.67 28.42
N LEU A 116 -17.53 16.04 28.11
CA LEU A 116 -17.04 14.86 28.80
C LEU A 116 -16.51 15.15 30.22
N ILE A 117 -16.02 16.36 30.49
CA ILE A 117 -15.42 16.71 31.79
C ILE A 117 -16.37 17.49 32.71
N THR A 118 -17.36 18.22 32.18
CA THR A 118 -18.32 18.98 33.00
C THR A 118 -19.65 18.26 33.22
N GLY A 119 -20.03 17.36 32.31
CA GLY A 119 -21.33 16.69 32.32
C GLY A 119 -21.32 15.30 32.94
N ASN A 120 -22.48 14.65 32.94
CA ASN A 120 -22.56 13.21 33.21
C ASN A 120 -22.01 12.44 31.98
N ARG A 121 -20.71 12.16 32.01
CA ARG A 121 -19.97 11.47 30.95
C ARG A 121 -20.64 10.18 30.50
N ALA A 122 -21.04 9.32 31.44
CA ALA A 122 -21.64 8.02 31.12
C ALA A 122 -22.98 8.18 30.41
N TYR A 123 -23.81 9.13 30.86
CA TYR A 123 -25.08 9.45 30.21
C TYR A 123 -24.86 10.01 28.80
N PHE A 124 -23.96 10.99 28.63
CA PHE A 124 -23.66 11.60 27.34
C PHE A 124 -23.19 10.57 26.30
N LEU A 125 -22.24 9.72 26.67
CA LEU A 125 -21.73 8.67 25.78
C LEU A 125 -22.83 7.65 25.44
N SER A 126 -23.65 7.25 26.42
CA SER A 126 -24.77 6.34 26.20
C SER A 126 -25.85 6.93 25.30
N GLU A 127 -26.19 8.22 25.43
CA GLU A 127 -27.16 8.89 24.57
C GLU A 127 -26.68 8.90 23.12
N LYS A 128 -25.38 9.15 22.91
CA LYS A 128 -24.79 9.15 21.57
C LYS A 128 -24.73 7.75 20.95
N GLU A 129 -24.41 6.71 21.72
CA GLU A 129 -24.50 5.33 21.24
C GLU A 129 -25.95 4.94 20.90
N GLN A 130 -26.95 5.47 21.61
CA GLN A 130 -28.35 5.26 21.25
C GLN A 130 -28.71 5.91 19.90
N LYS A 131 -28.15 7.08 19.57
CA LYS A 131 -28.32 7.69 18.22
C LYS A 131 -27.75 6.81 17.10
N LEU A 132 -26.63 6.15 17.35
CA LEU A 132 -26.08 5.16 16.40
C LEU A 132 -27.03 3.98 16.20
N LEU A 133 -27.62 3.46 17.29
CA LEU A 133 -28.62 2.41 17.22
C LEU A 133 -29.91 2.86 16.52
N GLU A 134 -30.34 4.11 16.72
CA GLU A 134 -31.49 4.70 16.02
C GLU A 134 -31.27 4.74 14.51
N ILE A 135 -30.08 5.12 14.04
CA ILE A 135 -29.73 5.07 12.61
C ILE A 135 -29.88 3.64 12.06
N LEU A 136 -29.38 2.64 12.78
CA LEU A 136 -29.55 1.22 12.42
C LEU A 136 -31.02 0.77 12.41
N LYS A 137 -31.90 1.43 13.17
CA LYS A 137 -33.35 1.16 13.20
C LYS A 137 -34.08 1.86 12.06
N THR A 138 -33.67 3.07 11.67
CA THR A 138 -34.36 3.88 10.66
C THR A 138 -33.83 3.67 9.25
N ALA A 139 -32.54 3.44 9.08
CA ALA A 139 -31.89 3.38 7.78
C ALA A 139 -30.64 2.46 7.82
N PRO A 140 -30.70 1.22 7.31
CA PRO A 140 -31.78 0.60 6.51
C PRO A 140 -32.89 -0.09 7.34
N GLN A 141 -34.16 0.31 7.18
CA GLN A 141 -35.34 -0.26 7.87
C GLN A 141 -35.40 -1.81 7.81
N LYS A 142 -34.90 -2.39 6.72
CA LYS A 142 -34.85 -3.85 6.48
C LYS A 142 -34.03 -4.64 7.50
N PHE A 143 -33.17 -3.99 8.30
CA PHE A 143 -32.42 -4.63 9.39
C PHE A 143 -33.29 -4.99 10.59
N GLN A 144 -34.51 -4.45 10.68
CA GLN A 144 -35.43 -4.74 11.79
C GLN A 144 -36.38 -5.92 11.49
N GLU A 145 -36.64 -6.22 10.22
CA GLU A 145 -37.70 -7.13 9.83
C GLU A 145 -37.17 -8.50 9.37
N ASN A 146 -37.52 -9.57 10.09
CA ASN A 146 -37.22 -10.96 9.73
C ASN A 146 -35.72 -11.22 9.44
N ILE A 147 -34.83 -10.50 10.12
CA ILE A 147 -33.38 -10.60 9.88
C ILE A 147 -32.77 -11.83 10.54
N GLU A 148 -33.38 -12.34 11.61
CA GLU A 148 -32.78 -13.28 12.55
C GLU A 148 -32.20 -14.49 11.84
N ASN A 149 -32.91 -15.07 10.87
CA ASN A 149 -32.44 -16.23 10.12
C ASN A 149 -32.20 -15.93 8.63
N ASN A 150 -32.28 -14.66 8.20
CA ASN A 150 -32.09 -14.24 6.82
C ASN A 150 -30.62 -13.90 6.55
N ILE A 151 -29.84 -14.91 6.16
CA ILE A 151 -28.39 -14.78 5.94
C ILE A 151 -28.01 -13.59 5.01
N PRO A 152 -28.65 -13.37 3.84
CA PRO A 152 -28.37 -12.20 3.02
C PRO A 152 -28.50 -10.86 3.77
N LYS A 153 -29.57 -10.67 4.55
CA LYS A 153 -29.75 -9.45 5.37
C LYS A 153 -28.72 -9.33 6.49
N ILE A 154 -28.38 -10.44 7.14
CA ILE A 154 -27.35 -10.47 8.19
C ILE A 154 -25.99 -10.04 7.62
N LYS A 155 -25.64 -10.53 6.43
CA LYS A 155 -24.40 -10.14 5.74
C LYS A 155 -24.37 -8.67 5.40
N GLU A 156 -25.49 -8.13 4.93
CA GLU A 156 -25.60 -6.71 4.62
C GLU A 156 -25.43 -5.84 5.89
N LEU A 157 -26.11 -6.21 6.99
CA LEU A 157 -25.90 -5.56 8.29
C LEU A 157 -24.44 -5.65 8.72
N TYR A 158 -23.80 -6.80 8.55
CA TYR A 158 -22.40 -6.99 8.88
C TYR A 158 -21.47 -6.07 8.09
N TRP A 159 -21.68 -5.96 6.77
CA TRP A 159 -20.93 -5.03 5.92
C TRP A 159 -21.12 -3.59 6.37
N TRP A 160 -22.35 -3.20 6.74
CA TRP A 160 -22.62 -1.86 7.24
C TRP A 160 -21.88 -1.60 8.57
N LEU A 161 -21.97 -2.53 9.52
CA LEU A 161 -21.28 -2.43 10.82
C LEU A 161 -19.76 -2.36 10.66
N TRP A 162 -19.19 -3.08 9.70
CA TRP A 162 -17.75 -3.10 9.49
C TRP A 162 -17.24 -1.86 8.72
N ARG A 163 -17.93 -1.44 7.65
CA ARG A 163 -17.47 -0.36 6.74
C ARG A 163 -17.99 1.03 7.13
N CYS A 164 -19.27 1.13 7.48
CA CYS A 164 -19.97 2.40 7.65
C CYS A 164 -19.92 2.91 9.10
N LEU A 165 -20.07 2.02 10.09
CA LEU A 165 -20.16 2.40 11.51
C LEU A 165 -19.00 3.29 11.99
N PRO A 166 -17.71 3.04 11.66
CA PRO A 166 -16.63 3.91 12.12
C PRO A 166 -16.73 5.34 11.56
N LYS A 167 -17.14 5.47 10.29
CA LYS A 167 -17.34 6.76 9.63
C LYS A 167 -18.55 7.49 10.19
N VAL A 168 -19.69 6.82 10.30
CA VAL A 168 -20.92 7.37 10.89
C VAL A 168 -20.69 7.83 12.33
N THR A 169 -19.86 7.09 13.09
CA THR A 169 -19.44 7.51 14.43
C THR A 169 -18.65 8.83 14.38
N CYS A 170 -17.73 9.00 13.44
CA CYS A 170 -17.02 10.29 13.29
C CYS A 170 -17.99 11.43 12.91
N ASP A 171 -18.94 11.16 12.03
CA ASP A 171 -19.88 12.16 11.51
C ASP A 171 -20.86 12.65 12.61
N ILE A 172 -21.44 11.75 13.42
CA ILE A 172 -22.37 12.10 14.53
C ILE A 172 -21.70 12.95 15.61
N PHE A 173 -20.40 12.74 15.79
CA PHE A 173 -19.61 13.44 16.79
C PHE A 173 -18.88 14.65 16.23
N GLU A 174 -18.97 14.87 14.92
CA GLU A 174 -18.23 15.91 14.19
C GLU A 174 -16.74 15.89 14.53
N ASP A 175 -16.18 14.69 14.69
CA ASP A 175 -14.80 14.49 15.14
C ASP A 175 -14.15 13.27 14.47
N THR A 176 -13.29 13.57 13.51
CA THR A 176 -12.57 12.57 12.73
C THR A 176 -11.38 11.95 13.49
N SER A 177 -11.01 12.51 14.65
CA SER A 177 -9.98 11.94 15.52
C SER A 177 -10.42 10.61 16.16
N LEU A 178 -11.73 10.32 16.22
CA LEU A 178 -12.27 9.06 16.74
C LEU A 178 -11.76 7.82 15.97
N MET A 179 -11.22 7.99 14.76
CA MET A 179 -10.49 6.93 14.04
C MET A 179 -9.23 6.45 14.77
N LEU A 180 -8.62 7.30 15.59
CA LEU A 180 -7.41 7.02 16.37
C LEU A 180 -7.71 6.55 17.80
N MET A 181 -8.98 6.41 18.17
CA MET A 181 -9.36 6.05 19.53
C MET A 181 -8.79 4.68 19.92
N PRO A 182 -8.04 4.57 21.03
CA PRO A 182 -7.31 3.35 21.36
C PRO A 182 -8.22 2.24 21.91
N ALA A 183 -7.86 0.99 21.63
CA ALA A 183 -8.55 -0.17 22.21
C ALA A 183 -8.24 -0.38 23.70
N GLU A 184 -7.00 -0.04 24.10
CA GLU A 184 -6.48 -0.20 25.45
C GLU A 184 -5.80 1.08 25.92
N THR A 185 -6.39 1.77 26.89
CA THR A 185 -5.87 3.07 27.36
C THR A 185 -4.52 3.00 28.08
N ARG A 186 -4.12 1.83 28.60
CA ARG A 186 -2.83 1.64 29.30
C ARG A 186 -1.65 1.45 28.36
N ILE A 187 -1.92 1.05 27.11
CA ILE A 187 -0.96 0.98 26.01
C ILE A 187 -1.68 1.38 24.72
N PRO A 188 -1.93 2.69 24.55
CA PRO A 188 -2.84 3.21 23.54
C PRO A 188 -2.18 3.33 22.17
N ASP A 189 -1.76 2.20 21.60
CA ASP A 189 -0.98 2.13 20.36
C ASP A 189 -1.74 1.61 19.14
N ALA A 190 -2.91 1.01 19.34
CA ALA A 190 -3.77 0.49 18.29
C ALA A 190 -5.22 0.99 18.44
N SER A 191 -5.83 1.31 17.29
CA SER A 191 -7.21 1.77 17.22
C SER A 191 -8.20 0.66 17.61
N ILE A 192 -9.28 1.03 18.30
CA ILE A 192 -10.39 0.14 18.63
C ILE A 192 -10.98 -0.51 17.38
N TRP A 193 -11.01 0.19 16.24
CA TRP A 193 -11.57 -0.31 14.99
C TRP A 193 -10.79 -1.52 14.45
N SER A 194 -9.46 -1.47 14.54
CA SER A 194 -8.60 -2.62 14.20
C SER A 194 -8.76 -3.77 15.20
N HIS A 195 -8.94 -3.46 16.48
CA HIS A 195 -9.16 -4.46 17.52
C HIS A 195 -10.47 -5.24 17.32
N VAL A 196 -11.59 -4.54 17.15
CA VAL A 196 -12.90 -5.18 16.99
C VAL A 196 -13.01 -5.93 15.67
N SER A 197 -12.41 -5.42 14.58
CA SER A 197 -12.33 -6.16 13.31
C SER A 197 -11.56 -7.47 13.47
N MET A 198 -10.44 -7.47 14.19
CA MET A 198 -9.68 -8.69 14.46
C MET A 198 -10.44 -9.67 15.36
N THR A 199 -11.12 -9.14 16.37
CA THR A 199 -11.96 -9.93 17.28
C THR A 199 -13.09 -10.62 16.52
N ALA A 200 -13.73 -9.92 15.57
CA ALA A 200 -14.76 -10.50 14.71
C ALA A 200 -14.24 -11.63 13.82
N ALA A 201 -13.03 -11.50 13.28
CA ALA A 201 -12.41 -12.52 12.43
C ALA A 201 -12.14 -13.80 13.24
N LEU A 202 -11.53 -13.64 14.41
CA LEU A 202 -11.27 -14.74 15.34
C LEU A 202 -12.58 -15.35 15.87
N ALA A 203 -13.60 -14.54 16.17
CA ALA A 203 -14.90 -15.02 16.64
C ALA A 203 -15.55 -15.94 15.60
N GLY A 204 -15.47 -15.60 14.30
CA GLY A 204 -15.90 -16.49 13.23
C GLY A 204 -15.09 -17.79 13.18
N GLY A 205 -13.77 -17.70 13.33
CA GLY A 205 -12.86 -18.84 13.41
C GLY A 205 -13.17 -19.80 14.57
N PHE A 206 -13.43 -19.26 15.77
CA PHE A 206 -13.78 -20.02 16.98
C PHE A 206 -15.22 -20.55 16.98
N ALA A 207 -16.16 -19.84 16.34
CA ALA A 207 -17.53 -20.31 16.18
C ALA A 207 -17.60 -21.53 15.25
N GLY A 208 -16.86 -21.47 14.14
CA GLY A 208 -16.98 -22.41 13.05
C GLY A 208 -18.14 -22.08 12.10
N TYR A 209 -17.97 -22.39 10.82
CA TYR A 209 -18.88 -21.94 9.75
C TYR A 209 -20.27 -22.61 9.73
N ASP A 210 -20.39 -23.75 10.42
CA ASP A 210 -21.57 -24.60 10.41
C ASP A 210 -22.20 -24.72 11.82
N LEU A 211 -21.88 -23.79 12.73
CA LEU A 211 -22.46 -23.72 14.09
C LEU A 211 -23.98 -23.50 14.03
N THR A 212 -24.75 -24.24 14.83
CA THR A 212 -26.22 -24.09 14.88
C THR A 212 -26.69 -23.58 16.24
N LEU A 213 -27.90 -23.01 16.26
CA LEU A 213 -28.52 -22.53 17.51
C LEU A 213 -28.69 -23.66 18.53
N ASP A 214 -29.00 -24.87 18.06
CA ASP A 214 -29.17 -26.03 18.93
C ASP A 214 -27.86 -26.45 19.59
N GLU A 215 -26.72 -26.29 18.91
CA GLU A 215 -25.39 -26.53 19.49
C GLU A 215 -25.01 -25.47 20.53
N ILE A 216 -25.46 -24.23 20.34
CA ILE A 216 -25.32 -23.16 21.35
C ILE A 216 -26.19 -23.48 22.58
N LYS A 217 -27.41 -23.97 22.36
CA LYS A 217 -28.32 -24.41 23.43
C LYS A 217 -27.74 -25.61 24.16
N ASN A 218 -27.32 -26.65 23.45
CA ASN A 218 -26.83 -27.91 23.99
C ASN A 218 -25.68 -28.45 23.13
N TRP A 219 -24.45 -28.34 23.64
CA TRP A 219 -23.29 -28.80 22.90
C TRP A 219 -23.27 -30.34 22.78
N PRO A 220 -23.13 -30.92 21.57
CA PRO A 220 -23.12 -32.37 21.40
C PRO A 220 -21.96 -33.05 22.15
N ARG A 221 -22.23 -34.19 22.79
CA ARG A 221 -21.20 -34.97 23.48
C ARG A 221 -20.16 -35.48 22.47
N GLY A 222 -18.87 -35.24 22.74
CA GLY A 222 -17.77 -35.69 21.89
C GLY A 222 -17.49 -34.82 20.66
N LYS A 223 -18.32 -33.81 20.34
CA LYS A 223 -18.01 -32.84 19.28
C LYS A 223 -16.90 -31.89 19.74
N ALA A 224 -15.82 -31.81 18.97
CA ALA A 224 -14.75 -30.83 19.17
C ALA A 224 -15.23 -29.42 18.79
N VAL A 225 -14.72 -28.40 19.49
CA VAL A 225 -14.96 -26.99 19.15
C VAL A 225 -14.16 -26.61 17.90
N SER A 226 -14.58 -25.54 17.20
CA SER A 226 -13.86 -25.08 16.01
C SER A 226 -12.51 -24.46 16.38
N HIS A 227 -11.51 -24.67 15.52
CA HIS A 227 -10.16 -24.15 15.68
C HIS A 227 -9.86 -23.15 14.54
N PRO A 228 -9.39 -21.92 14.86
CA PRO A 228 -9.05 -20.92 13.86
C PRO A 228 -7.67 -21.16 13.23
N TYR A 229 -7.55 -20.95 11.93
CA TYR A 229 -6.34 -21.13 11.15
C TYR A 229 -5.95 -19.81 10.47
N LEU A 230 -4.65 -19.55 10.43
CA LEU A 230 -4.06 -18.47 9.63
C LEU A 230 -3.64 -19.05 8.28
N ALA A 231 -4.32 -18.65 7.22
CA ALA A 231 -4.06 -19.10 5.85
C ALA A 231 -3.43 -17.99 5.02
N VAL A 232 -2.46 -18.34 4.18
CA VAL A 232 -1.89 -17.44 3.18
C VAL A 232 -2.09 -18.04 1.81
N PHE A 233 -2.63 -17.24 0.89
CA PHE A 233 -2.80 -17.53 -0.52
C PHE A 233 -1.96 -16.54 -1.35
N SER A 234 -1.26 -17.03 -2.35
CA SER A 234 -0.48 -16.20 -3.26
C SER A 234 -0.55 -16.75 -4.68
N PHE A 235 -0.63 -15.86 -5.66
CA PHE A 235 -0.60 -16.23 -7.07
C PHE A 235 0.55 -15.54 -7.81
N SER A 236 1.05 -16.19 -8.86
CA SER A 236 2.18 -15.75 -9.68
C SER A 236 2.02 -16.20 -11.14
N PRO A 237 2.78 -15.69 -12.12
CA PRO A 237 3.85 -14.69 -12.01
C PRO A 237 3.34 -13.25 -11.85
N VAL A 238 4.11 -12.42 -11.15
CA VAL A 238 3.82 -10.98 -10.95
C VAL A 238 4.74 -10.15 -11.81
N GLN A 239 6.05 -10.27 -11.58
CA GLN A 239 7.08 -9.46 -12.24
C GLN A 239 7.12 -9.73 -13.74
N GLU A 240 7.02 -10.98 -14.17
CA GLU A 240 7.05 -11.38 -15.58
C GLU A 240 5.81 -10.88 -16.33
N LEU A 241 4.65 -10.83 -15.66
CA LEU A 241 3.44 -10.24 -16.24
C LEU A 241 3.58 -8.74 -16.42
N ILE A 242 4.18 -8.03 -15.45
CA ILE A 242 4.40 -6.59 -15.53
C ILE A 242 5.49 -6.26 -16.57
N LYS A 243 6.59 -7.02 -16.59
CA LYS A 243 7.77 -6.85 -17.46
C LYS A 243 7.52 -7.11 -18.93
N SER A 244 6.57 -7.99 -19.27
CA SER A 244 6.19 -8.31 -20.66
C SER A 244 5.43 -7.16 -21.32
N SER A 245 6.08 -6.00 -21.45
CA SER A 245 5.50 -4.73 -21.83
C SER A 245 6.47 -3.95 -22.72
N ARG A 246 6.04 -3.60 -23.94
CA ARG A 246 6.80 -2.69 -24.80
C ARG A 246 6.37 -1.23 -24.62
N LYS A 247 5.08 -1.00 -24.36
CA LYS A 247 4.48 0.33 -24.19
C LYS A 247 4.09 0.56 -22.73
N MET A 248 4.10 1.82 -22.28
CA MET A 248 3.66 2.20 -20.94
C MET A 248 2.22 1.77 -20.63
N ARG A 249 1.35 1.75 -21.65
CA ARG A 249 0.01 1.15 -21.56
C ARG A 249 0.05 -0.31 -21.09
N ASP A 250 0.89 -1.12 -21.73
CA ASP A 250 0.97 -2.56 -21.44
C ASP A 250 1.50 -2.78 -20.02
N PHE A 251 2.45 -1.93 -19.61
CA PHE A 251 3.03 -1.93 -18.28
C PHE A 251 1.98 -1.61 -17.21
N TRP A 252 1.23 -0.52 -17.38
CA TRP A 252 0.12 -0.16 -16.51
C TRP A 252 -0.98 -1.24 -16.48
N ALA A 253 -1.34 -1.79 -17.64
CA ALA A 253 -2.35 -2.85 -17.74
C ALA A 253 -1.93 -4.10 -16.96
N GLY A 254 -0.66 -4.48 -16.99
CA GLY A 254 -0.13 -5.60 -16.21
C GLY A 254 -0.34 -5.41 -14.70
N SER A 255 0.01 -4.23 -14.18
CA SER A 255 -0.18 -3.90 -12.76
C SER A 255 -1.66 -3.83 -12.37
N TRP A 256 -2.50 -3.20 -13.20
CA TRP A 256 -3.93 -3.09 -12.91
C TRP A 256 -4.65 -4.45 -12.95
N LEU A 257 -4.29 -5.35 -13.86
CA LEU A 257 -4.83 -6.72 -13.92
C LEU A 257 -4.57 -7.50 -12.63
N LEU A 258 -3.33 -7.44 -12.12
CA LEU A 258 -2.98 -8.10 -10.84
C LEU A 258 -3.83 -7.57 -9.69
N HIS A 259 -3.96 -6.24 -9.62
CA HIS A 259 -4.80 -5.57 -8.64
C HIS A 259 -6.27 -6.00 -8.74
N TYR A 260 -6.85 -5.97 -9.94
CA TYR A 260 -8.26 -6.31 -10.16
C TYR A 260 -8.56 -7.78 -9.84
N LEU A 261 -7.68 -8.70 -10.26
CA LEU A 261 -7.82 -10.13 -9.96
C LEU A 261 -7.74 -10.39 -8.45
N SER A 262 -6.77 -9.77 -7.77
CA SER A 262 -6.67 -9.88 -6.31
C SER A 262 -7.90 -9.30 -5.61
N ALA A 263 -8.37 -8.13 -6.06
CA ALA A 263 -9.58 -7.50 -5.52
C ALA A 263 -10.82 -8.38 -5.73
N LYS A 264 -10.99 -9.03 -6.89
CA LYS A 264 -12.10 -9.96 -7.14
C LYS A 264 -12.05 -11.19 -6.23
N VAL A 265 -10.87 -11.76 -6.01
CA VAL A 265 -10.69 -12.86 -5.05
C VAL A 265 -11.07 -12.40 -3.64
N CYS A 266 -10.53 -11.25 -3.20
CA CYS A 266 -10.84 -10.68 -1.88
C CYS A 266 -12.34 -10.41 -1.73
N TRP A 267 -12.98 -9.82 -2.73
CA TRP A 267 -14.41 -9.53 -2.75
C TRP A 267 -15.26 -10.79 -2.62
N LYS A 268 -14.92 -11.86 -3.35
CA LYS A 268 -15.63 -13.14 -3.26
C LYS A 268 -15.50 -13.76 -1.89
N LEU A 269 -14.28 -13.79 -1.34
CA LEU A 269 -14.01 -14.35 -0.01
C LEU A 269 -14.66 -13.51 1.09
N ALA A 270 -14.62 -12.19 1.02
CA ALA A 270 -15.26 -11.29 1.96
C ALA A 270 -16.79 -11.46 1.96
N ASN A 271 -17.39 -11.65 0.79
CA ASN A 271 -18.81 -11.98 0.70
C ASN A 271 -19.15 -13.35 1.28
N GLN A 272 -18.23 -14.30 1.33
CA GLN A 272 -18.50 -15.63 1.86
C GLN A 272 -18.22 -15.74 3.37
N TYR A 273 -17.11 -15.15 3.82
CA TYR A 273 -16.57 -15.31 5.16
C TYR A 273 -16.49 -14.00 5.95
N GLY A 274 -16.89 -12.86 5.39
CA GLY A 274 -16.82 -11.52 5.98
C GLY A 274 -15.51 -10.78 5.65
N PRO A 275 -15.54 -9.44 5.49
CA PRO A 275 -14.37 -8.62 5.14
C PRO A 275 -13.23 -8.66 6.15
N ASP A 276 -13.55 -8.70 7.44
CA ASP A 276 -12.62 -8.75 8.57
C ASP A 276 -11.72 -10.00 8.58
N THR A 277 -12.17 -11.09 7.95
CA THR A 277 -11.40 -12.33 7.80
C THR A 277 -10.10 -12.10 7.02
N LEU A 278 -10.07 -11.07 6.15
CA LEU A 278 -8.88 -10.68 5.39
C LEU A 278 -7.99 -9.78 6.27
N LEU A 279 -6.92 -10.37 6.81
CA LEU A 279 -5.88 -9.64 7.55
C LEU A 279 -5.07 -8.73 6.62
N TYR A 280 -4.75 -9.23 5.43
CA TYR A 280 -3.95 -8.54 4.43
C TYR A 280 -4.39 -8.97 3.01
N PRO A 281 -4.64 -8.03 2.08
CA PRO A 281 -4.77 -6.59 2.32
C PRO A 281 -6.02 -6.27 3.16
N SER A 282 -6.02 -5.13 3.85
CA SER A 282 -7.26 -4.60 4.44
C SER A 282 -8.20 -4.10 3.34
N LEU A 283 -9.50 -4.41 3.48
CA LEU A 283 -10.53 -4.00 2.52
C LEU A 283 -11.15 -2.64 2.78
N TYR A 284 -10.79 -2.00 3.90
CA TYR A 284 -11.55 -0.86 4.41
C TYR A 284 -11.23 0.37 3.55
N ASP A 285 -12.24 1.07 3.01
CA ASP A 285 -12.01 2.30 2.22
C ASP A 285 -11.19 2.05 0.94
N GLN A 286 -11.32 0.83 0.39
CA GLN A 286 -10.72 0.43 -0.88
C GLN A 286 -11.66 0.80 -2.05
N PRO A 287 -11.21 1.55 -3.07
CA PRO A 287 -12.08 2.04 -4.14
C PRO A 287 -12.91 0.97 -4.85
N LEU A 288 -12.30 -0.15 -5.27
CA LEU A 288 -13.03 -1.24 -5.93
C LEU A 288 -14.06 -1.92 -4.99
N ILE A 289 -13.71 -2.05 -3.71
CA ILE A 289 -14.60 -2.69 -2.73
C ILE A 289 -15.79 -1.79 -2.44
N ASP A 290 -15.57 -0.51 -2.20
CA ASP A 290 -16.64 0.46 -1.96
C ASP A 290 -17.53 0.62 -3.19
N TYR A 291 -16.96 0.58 -4.40
CA TYR A 291 -17.72 0.58 -5.65
C TYR A 291 -18.68 -0.62 -5.72
N TRP A 292 -18.18 -1.85 -5.54
CA TRP A 292 -19.03 -3.04 -5.55
C TRP A 292 -20.00 -3.11 -4.37
N LEU A 293 -19.66 -2.53 -3.21
CA LEU A 293 -20.58 -2.41 -2.08
C LEU A 293 -21.76 -1.51 -2.40
N ILE A 294 -21.53 -0.36 -3.04
CA ILE A 294 -22.60 0.57 -3.44
C ILE A 294 -23.47 -0.07 -4.53
N GLU A 295 -22.88 -0.78 -5.49
CA GLU A 295 -23.65 -1.53 -6.50
C GLU A 295 -24.52 -2.61 -5.87
N GLN A 296 -23.97 -3.38 -4.92
CA GLN A 296 -24.70 -4.46 -4.25
C GLN A 296 -25.72 -3.93 -3.22
N TYR A 297 -25.42 -2.81 -2.57
CA TYR A 297 -26.21 -2.18 -1.50
C TYR A 297 -26.32 -0.65 -1.72
N PRO A 298 -27.22 -0.19 -2.61
CA PRO A 298 -27.32 1.24 -2.95
C PRO A 298 -27.56 2.19 -1.76
N ASP A 299 -28.22 1.71 -0.70
CA ASP A 299 -28.46 2.46 0.55
C ASP A 299 -27.15 2.92 1.23
N PHE A 300 -26.01 2.28 0.93
CA PHE A 300 -24.72 2.63 1.52
C PHE A 300 -24.19 3.98 1.03
N LEU A 301 -24.69 4.49 -0.10
CA LEU A 301 -24.31 5.80 -0.64
C LEU A 301 -24.60 6.95 0.33
N ALA A 302 -25.53 6.77 1.28
CA ALA A 302 -25.79 7.74 2.34
C ALA A 302 -24.65 7.86 3.38
N TYR A 303 -23.75 6.86 3.44
CA TYR A 303 -22.74 6.73 4.50
C TYR A 303 -21.31 6.70 3.96
N ILE A 304 -21.09 6.20 2.75
CA ILE A 304 -19.78 6.16 2.10
C ILE A 304 -19.81 6.91 0.77
N ASN A 305 -18.67 7.48 0.40
CA ASN A 305 -18.57 8.30 -0.81
C ASN A 305 -18.45 7.39 -2.03
N GLN A 306 -19.07 7.78 -3.15
CA GLN A 306 -18.87 7.07 -4.40
C GLN A 306 -17.42 7.25 -4.89
N PRO A 307 -16.69 6.16 -5.16
CA PRO A 307 -15.33 6.25 -5.67
C PRO A 307 -15.30 6.94 -7.03
N SER A 308 -14.28 7.80 -7.25
CA SER A 308 -14.07 8.41 -8.57
C SER A 308 -13.60 7.38 -9.60
N PRO A 309 -13.92 7.54 -10.89
CA PRO A 309 -13.40 6.65 -11.95
C PRO A 309 -11.87 6.49 -11.90
N GLN A 310 -11.14 7.57 -11.61
CA GLN A 310 -9.69 7.55 -11.50
C GLN A 310 -9.17 6.68 -10.35
N SER A 311 -9.87 6.67 -9.21
CA SER A 311 -9.51 5.84 -8.07
C SER A 311 -9.68 4.34 -8.34
N LEU A 312 -10.66 3.96 -9.18
CA LEU A 312 -10.84 2.56 -9.65
C LEU A 312 -9.71 2.10 -10.57
N LEU A 313 -9.04 3.05 -11.23
CA LEU A 313 -7.89 2.80 -12.12
C LEU A 313 -6.54 2.80 -11.38
N THR A 314 -6.54 2.95 -10.05
CA THR A 314 -5.32 2.96 -9.23
C THR A 314 -5.05 1.57 -8.67
N ALA A 315 -3.95 0.95 -9.08
CA ALA A 315 -3.62 -0.41 -8.70
C ALA A 315 -2.98 -0.47 -7.29
N GLY A 316 -3.71 -1.00 -6.31
CA GLY A 316 -3.23 -1.09 -4.92
C GLY A 316 -3.48 -2.40 -4.16
N PHE A 317 -3.95 -3.45 -4.84
CA PHE A 317 -4.10 -4.77 -4.21
C PHE A 317 -2.85 -5.63 -4.46
N PRO A 318 -2.29 -6.29 -3.43
CA PRO A 318 -1.16 -7.20 -3.55
C PRO A 318 -1.57 -8.58 -4.09
N ASN A 319 -0.62 -9.38 -4.54
CA ASN A 319 -0.84 -10.77 -4.98
C ASN A 319 -0.80 -11.79 -3.83
N VAL A 320 -0.60 -11.34 -2.59
CA VAL A 320 -0.58 -12.16 -1.37
C VAL A 320 -1.79 -11.78 -0.53
N ILE A 321 -2.56 -12.79 -0.14
CA ILE A 321 -3.79 -12.66 0.63
C ILE A 321 -3.64 -13.49 1.91
N VAL A 322 -3.90 -12.88 3.06
CA VAL A 322 -3.82 -13.52 4.39
C VAL A 322 -5.19 -13.51 5.04
N LEU A 323 -5.63 -14.68 5.52
CA LEU A 323 -6.98 -14.94 5.97
C LEU A 323 -7.00 -15.65 7.34
N ILE A 324 -8.01 -15.36 8.16
CA ILE A 324 -8.33 -16.13 9.37
C ILE A 324 -9.61 -16.94 9.13
N LEU A 325 -9.50 -18.27 9.10
CA LEU A 325 -10.63 -19.14 8.76
C LEU A 325 -10.80 -20.27 9.77
N PRO A 326 -12.02 -20.79 9.97
CA PRO A 326 -12.20 -22.09 10.60
C PRO A 326 -11.44 -23.17 9.82
N GLU A 327 -10.79 -24.11 10.52
CA GLU A 327 -10.02 -25.22 9.95
C GLU A 327 -10.72 -25.88 8.74
N ASN A 328 -11.98 -26.27 8.92
CA ASN A 328 -12.76 -27.01 7.92
C ASN A 328 -13.16 -26.18 6.68
N LYS A 329 -12.85 -24.88 6.63
CA LYS A 329 -13.12 -24.01 5.47
C LYS A 329 -11.88 -23.50 4.78
N VAL A 330 -10.68 -23.76 5.30
CA VAL A 330 -9.42 -23.35 4.66
C VAL A 330 -9.36 -23.85 3.21
N GLN A 331 -9.46 -25.17 2.99
CA GLN A 331 -9.35 -25.75 1.65
C GLN A 331 -10.41 -25.22 0.68
N ALA A 332 -11.66 -25.11 1.13
CA ALA A 332 -12.76 -24.60 0.32
C ALA A 332 -12.58 -23.12 -0.05
N ALA A 333 -12.07 -22.29 0.87
CA ALA A 333 -11.75 -20.89 0.61
C ALA A 333 -10.63 -20.76 -0.43
N ILE A 334 -9.57 -21.57 -0.31
CA ILE A 334 -8.47 -21.56 -1.28
C ILE A 334 -8.95 -22.00 -2.68
N GLN A 335 -9.76 -23.05 -2.78
CA GLN A 335 -10.35 -23.48 -4.05
C GLN A 335 -11.21 -22.36 -4.66
N THR A 336 -12.01 -21.69 -3.83
CA THR A 336 -12.81 -20.54 -4.26
C THR A 336 -11.93 -19.40 -4.78
N ALA A 337 -10.81 -19.12 -4.11
CA ALA A 337 -9.85 -18.10 -4.54
C ALA A 337 -9.23 -18.42 -5.92
N GLN A 338 -8.78 -19.67 -6.11
CA GLN A 338 -8.22 -20.14 -7.38
C GLN A 338 -9.24 -20.04 -8.52
N GLN A 339 -10.45 -20.54 -8.29
CA GLN A 339 -11.52 -20.54 -9.28
C GLN A 339 -11.92 -19.11 -9.65
N THR A 340 -12.13 -18.24 -8.65
CA THR A 340 -12.51 -16.84 -8.88
C THR A 340 -11.47 -16.09 -9.71
N LEU A 341 -10.18 -16.33 -9.43
CA LEU A 341 -9.11 -15.70 -10.20
C LEU A 341 -9.12 -16.16 -11.66
N LEU A 342 -9.21 -17.47 -11.90
CA LEU A 342 -9.24 -18.02 -13.26
C LEU A 342 -10.48 -17.58 -14.03
N GLU A 343 -11.64 -17.54 -13.39
CA GLU A 343 -12.89 -17.07 -13.99
C GLU A 343 -12.79 -15.60 -14.39
N ALA A 344 -12.36 -14.72 -13.48
CA ALA A 344 -12.18 -13.30 -13.77
C ALA A 344 -11.14 -13.06 -14.87
N TRP A 345 -10.04 -13.82 -14.87
CA TRP A 345 -9.01 -13.75 -15.90
C TRP A 345 -9.54 -14.14 -17.29
N LEU A 346 -10.29 -15.23 -17.37
CA LEU A 346 -10.89 -15.71 -18.62
C LEU A 346 -12.03 -14.81 -19.11
N GLU A 347 -12.80 -14.22 -18.19
CA GLU A 347 -13.82 -13.23 -18.50
C GLU A 347 -13.21 -12.02 -19.22
N ILE A 348 -12.13 -11.45 -18.68
CA ILE A 348 -11.40 -10.34 -19.31
C ILE A 348 -10.86 -10.78 -20.68
N GLY A 349 -10.29 -11.99 -20.78
CA GLY A 349 -9.84 -12.54 -22.05
C GLY A 349 -10.96 -12.66 -23.10
N ASN A 350 -12.15 -13.09 -22.70
CA ASN A 350 -13.31 -13.16 -23.59
C ASN A 350 -13.79 -11.77 -24.03
N LEU A 351 -13.83 -10.79 -23.10
CA LEU A 351 -14.18 -9.42 -23.43
C LEU A 351 -13.21 -8.82 -24.45
N VAL A 352 -11.90 -9.02 -24.26
CA VAL A 352 -10.89 -8.53 -25.20
C VAL A 352 -11.02 -9.23 -26.55
N LEU A 353 -11.20 -10.55 -26.58
CA LEU A 353 -11.37 -11.27 -27.84
C LEU A 353 -12.60 -10.78 -28.62
N ASN A 354 -13.73 -10.59 -27.94
CA ASN A 354 -14.95 -10.08 -28.56
C ASN A 354 -14.75 -8.65 -29.11
N GLU A 355 -14.07 -7.77 -28.36
CA GLU A 355 -13.72 -6.42 -28.83
C GLU A 355 -12.86 -6.48 -30.12
N LEU A 356 -11.88 -7.38 -30.18
CA LEU A 356 -11.03 -7.57 -31.36
C LEU A 356 -11.82 -8.08 -32.57
N GLN A 357 -12.72 -9.04 -32.38
CA GLN A 357 -13.47 -9.69 -33.45
C GLN A 357 -14.66 -8.85 -33.95
N ASP A 358 -15.44 -8.29 -33.04
CA ASP A 358 -16.72 -7.66 -33.34
C ASP A 358 -16.58 -6.18 -33.72
N LYS A 359 -15.68 -5.45 -33.05
CA LYS A 359 -15.49 -4.00 -33.26
C LYS A 359 -14.34 -3.69 -34.20
N ARG A 360 -13.23 -4.43 -34.06
CA ARG A 360 -12.01 -4.21 -34.85
C ARG A 360 -11.87 -5.11 -36.07
N TYR A 361 -12.77 -6.10 -36.20
CA TYR A 361 -12.80 -7.05 -37.31
C TYR A 361 -11.47 -7.79 -37.54
N CYS A 362 -10.65 -7.95 -36.49
CA CYS A 362 -9.37 -8.64 -36.53
C CYS A 362 -9.46 -10.00 -35.81
N MET A 363 -8.55 -10.92 -36.11
CA MET A 363 -8.51 -12.26 -35.51
C MET A 363 -9.83 -13.07 -35.65
N LYS A 364 -10.64 -12.85 -36.70
CA LYS A 364 -11.95 -13.52 -36.92
C LYS A 364 -11.86 -15.05 -37.01
N GLY A 365 -10.71 -15.58 -37.44
CA GLY A 365 -10.47 -17.03 -37.53
C GLY A 365 -10.13 -17.69 -36.19
N LEU A 366 -9.87 -16.90 -35.14
CA LEU A 366 -9.44 -17.41 -33.83
C LEU A 366 -10.65 -17.90 -33.02
N ASN A 367 -10.68 -19.19 -32.70
CA ASN A 367 -11.68 -19.74 -31.78
C ASN A 367 -11.29 -19.39 -30.34
N ALA A 368 -12.23 -18.92 -29.52
CA ALA A 368 -12.01 -18.64 -28.09
C ALA A 368 -11.45 -19.85 -27.31
N ASN A 369 -11.73 -21.09 -27.74
CA ASN A 369 -11.20 -22.31 -27.15
C ASN A 369 -9.86 -22.78 -27.74
N SER A 370 -9.19 -21.99 -28.58
CA SER A 370 -7.90 -22.39 -29.15
C SER A 370 -6.83 -22.60 -28.06
N THR A 371 -5.86 -23.46 -28.37
CA THR A 371 -4.69 -23.71 -27.52
C THR A 371 -3.86 -22.44 -27.31
N THR A 372 -3.74 -21.61 -28.35
CA THR A 372 -3.00 -20.34 -28.38
C THR A 372 -3.70 -19.21 -27.62
N TRP A 373 -5.01 -19.33 -27.34
CA TRP A 373 -5.79 -18.36 -26.57
C TRP A 373 -6.15 -18.89 -25.19
N LYS A 374 -7.29 -19.60 -25.04
CA LYS A 374 -7.77 -20.10 -23.74
C LYS A 374 -6.85 -21.16 -23.14
N GLY A 375 -6.18 -21.97 -23.97
CA GLY A 375 -5.15 -22.89 -23.48
C GLY A 375 -4.03 -22.15 -22.76
N TRP A 376 -3.47 -21.12 -23.41
CA TRP A 376 -2.45 -20.25 -22.82
C TRP A 376 -2.95 -19.52 -21.57
N LEU A 377 -4.11 -18.85 -21.65
CA LEU A 377 -4.66 -18.07 -20.53
C LEU A 377 -4.93 -18.94 -19.29
N LYS A 378 -5.36 -20.19 -19.45
CA LYS A 378 -5.55 -21.14 -18.33
C LYS A 378 -4.24 -21.56 -17.66
N SER A 379 -3.14 -21.53 -18.39
CA SER A 379 -1.82 -21.92 -17.87
C SER A 379 -1.05 -20.76 -17.26
N GLN A 380 -1.56 -19.52 -17.36
CA GLN A 380 -0.82 -18.33 -16.94
C GLN A 380 -0.48 -18.31 -15.44
N TRP A 381 -1.37 -18.85 -14.59
CA TRP A 381 -1.32 -18.63 -13.14
C TRP A 381 -0.88 -19.87 -12.36
N GLN A 382 0.02 -19.63 -11.40
CA GLN A 382 0.42 -20.58 -10.37
C GLN A 382 -0.17 -20.13 -9.05
N PHE A 383 -0.64 -21.09 -8.26
CA PHE A 383 -1.29 -20.85 -6.97
C PHE A 383 -0.52 -21.55 -5.86
N TYR A 384 -0.16 -20.78 -4.84
CA TYR A 384 0.50 -21.30 -3.65
C TYR A 384 -0.31 -20.93 -2.44
N TRP A 385 -0.40 -21.86 -1.50
CA TRP A 385 -1.04 -21.58 -0.24
C TRP A 385 -0.47 -22.46 0.87
N THR A 386 -0.67 -22.00 2.09
CA THR A 386 -0.44 -22.78 3.30
C THR A 386 -1.36 -22.25 4.39
N ALA A 387 -1.61 -23.07 5.40
CA ALA A 387 -2.37 -22.65 6.56
C ALA A 387 -1.86 -23.38 7.80
N LEU A 388 -1.67 -22.63 8.89
CA LEU A 388 -1.28 -23.17 10.18
C LEU A 388 -2.36 -22.84 11.22
N PRO A 389 -2.57 -23.73 12.21
CA PRO A 389 -3.48 -23.45 13.32
C PRO A 389 -3.01 -22.24 14.12
N ILE A 390 -3.92 -21.50 14.73
CA ILE A 390 -3.61 -20.39 15.65
C ILE A 390 -3.55 -20.98 17.07
N GLY A 391 -2.35 -21.29 17.55
CA GLY A 391 -2.11 -22.12 18.72
C GLY A 391 -2.04 -23.61 18.39
N LYS A 392 -1.53 -24.42 19.33
CA LYS A 392 -1.46 -25.87 19.21
C LYS A 392 -2.87 -26.48 19.21
N PRO A 393 -3.22 -27.33 18.22
CA PRO A 393 -4.45 -28.10 18.26
C PRO A 393 -4.58 -28.93 19.54
N GLU A 394 -5.80 -29.10 20.04
CA GLU A 394 -6.13 -29.85 21.27
C GLU A 394 -5.57 -29.27 22.59
N ALA A 395 -4.74 -28.22 22.53
CA ALA A 395 -4.30 -27.47 23.71
C ALA A 395 -5.23 -26.30 24.02
N GLU A 396 -5.23 -25.87 25.29
CA GLU A 396 -5.96 -24.67 25.71
C GLU A 396 -5.38 -23.39 25.08
N PHE A 397 -6.23 -22.43 24.73
CA PHE A 397 -5.79 -21.14 24.15
C PHE A 397 -5.29 -20.13 25.20
N LYS A 398 -5.54 -20.41 26.48
CA LYS A 398 -5.08 -19.60 27.60
C LYS A 398 -4.76 -20.47 28.80
N PHE A 399 -3.78 -20.04 29.59
CA PHE A 399 -3.40 -20.73 30.82
C PHE A 399 -3.27 -19.76 31.99
N SER A 400 -3.67 -20.20 33.18
CA SER A 400 -3.61 -19.41 34.41
C SER A 400 -2.17 -19.09 34.76
N ALA A 401 -1.84 -17.81 35.00
CA ALA A 401 -0.53 -17.40 35.52
C ALA A 401 -0.39 -17.64 37.04
N ASN A 402 -1.04 -18.69 37.57
CA ASN A 402 -0.94 -19.01 38.99
C ASN A 402 0.40 -19.70 39.24
N LYS A 403 1.22 -19.16 40.14
CA LYS A 403 2.51 -19.74 40.50
C LYS A 403 2.43 -21.18 41.01
N ASN A 404 1.30 -21.58 41.61
CA ASN A 404 1.06 -22.96 42.05
C ASN A 404 0.86 -23.94 40.89
N LYS A 405 0.60 -23.45 39.67
CA LYS A 405 0.45 -24.25 38.44
C LYS A 405 1.61 -24.01 37.45
N ASN A 406 2.78 -23.64 37.98
CA ASN A 406 3.92 -23.24 37.15
C ASN A 406 4.41 -24.40 36.26
N GLN A 407 4.40 -25.64 36.74
CA GLN A 407 4.83 -26.79 35.94
C GLN A 407 3.90 -27.02 34.73
N GLU A 408 2.60 -26.90 34.92
CA GLU A 408 1.61 -27.02 33.85
C GLU A 408 1.65 -25.82 32.91
N PHE A 409 1.92 -24.61 33.42
CA PHE A 409 2.14 -23.41 32.61
C PHE A 409 3.35 -23.60 31.68
N GLU A 410 4.48 -24.12 32.20
CA GLU A 410 5.67 -24.40 31.41
C GLU A 410 5.43 -25.50 30.37
N SER A 411 4.72 -26.57 30.74
CA SER A 411 4.35 -27.61 29.80
C SER A 411 3.47 -27.09 28.67
N TRP A 412 2.47 -26.26 29.01
CA TRP A 412 1.62 -25.58 28.03
C TRP A 412 2.43 -24.66 27.12
N SER A 413 3.27 -23.79 27.68
CA SER A 413 4.11 -22.86 26.90
C SER A 413 5.10 -23.61 26.00
N THR A 414 5.71 -24.68 26.48
CA THR A 414 6.65 -25.53 25.70
C THR A 414 5.93 -26.16 24.52
N ALA A 415 4.74 -26.72 24.73
CA ALA A 415 3.94 -27.31 23.67
C ALA A 415 3.58 -26.29 22.57
N GLN A 416 3.26 -25.04 22.93
CA GLN A 416 3.01 -23.97 21.96
C GLN A 416 4.29 -23.61 21.18
N ASN A 417 5.43 -23.49 21.88
CA ASN A 417 6.72 -23.16 21.25
C ASN A 417 7.18 -24.25 20.27
N GLU A 418 7.07 -25.53 20.65
CA GLU A 418 7.41 -26.67 19.79
C GLU A 418 6.57 -26.70 18.51
N THR A 419 5.29 -26.30 18.57
CA THR A 419 4.37 -26.27 17.42
C THR A 419 4.88 -25.38 16.29
N TYR A 420 5.64 -24.33 16.61
CA TYR A 420 6.20 -23.39 15.64
C TYR A 420 7.74 -23.43 15.61
N ASN A 421 8.36 -24.54 16.04
CA ASN A 421 9.80 -24.76 16.05
C ASN A 421 10.63 -23.70 16.82
N LEU A 422 10.06 -23.14 17.89
CA LEU A 422 10.73 -22.19 18.78
C LEU A 422 11.48 -22.94 19.91
N ILE A 423 12.58 -23.62 19.57
CA ILE A 423 13.29 -24.54 20.48
C ILE A 423 14.37 -23.82 21.33
N ASN A 424 14.86 -22.65 20.88
CA ASN A 424 15.91 -21.91 21.60
C ASN A 424 15.32 -20.92 22.62
N ASN A 425 15.96 -20.81 23.79
CA ASN A 425 15.56 -19.90 24.88
C ASN A 425 15.49 -18.41 24.51
N GLU A 426 16.21 -17.98 23.47
CA GLU A 426 16.17 -16.59 22.98
C GLU A 426 14.87 -16.25 22.24
N ASN A 427 14.25 -17.24 21.59
CA ASN A 427 13.05 -17.08 20.78
C ASN A 427 11.79 -17.64 21.46
N ARG A 428 11.90 -18.08 22.72
CA ARG A 428 10.76 -18.57 23.48
C ARG A 428 9.80 -17.44 23.82
N LEU A 429 8.52 -17.78 23.87
CA LEU A 429 7.49 -16.77 23.90
C LEU A 429 7.37 -16.02 25.22
N PHE A 430 7.41 -16.66 26.39
CA PHE A 430 7.48 -15.89 27.63
C PHE A 430 8.92 -15.81 28.06
N LYS A 431 9.50 -14.60 27.95
CA LYS A 431 10.76 -14.29 28.65
C LYS A 431 10.50 -14.39 30.15
N GLU A 432 11.53 -14.67 30.95
CA GLU A 432 11.35 -14.78 32.41
C GLU A 432 10.69 -13.52 32.97
N GLN A 433 11.11 -12.34 32.51
CA GLN A 433 10.55 -11.06 32.96
C GLN A 433 9.05 -10.91 32.65
N GLU A 434 8.56 -11.42 31.51
CA GLU A 434 7.12 -11.40 31.20
C GLU A 434 6.36 -12.38 32.09
N LYS A 435 6.90 -13.57 32.28
CA LYS A 435 6.32 -14.60 33.13
C LYS A 435 6.24 -14.14 34.59
N ASP A 436 7.30 -13.53 35.10
CA ASP A 436 7.37 -13.00 36.46
C ASP A 436 6.31 -11.93 36.68
N LEU A 437 6.16 -10.98 35.75
CA LEU A 437 5.11 -9.98 35.82
C LEU A 437 3.70 -10.59 35.70
N LEU A 438 3.50 -11.61 34.85
CA LEU A 438 2.21 -12.31 34.74
C LEU A 438 1.82 -12.99 36.06
N GLN A 439 2.77 -13.65 36.73
CA GLN A 439 2.55 -14.32 38.01
C GLN A 439 2.31 -13.33 39.15
N GLU A 440 3.07 -12.24 39.18
CA GLU A 440 2.85 -11.15 40.14
C GLU A 440 1.47 -10.52 39.95
N SER A 441 1.12 -10.19 38.69
CA SER A 441 -0.19 -9.64 38.32
C SER A 441 -1.34 -10.59 38.70
N TYR A 442 -1.15 -11.91 38.54
CA TYR A 442 -2.11 -12.91 39.02
C TYR A 442 -2.36 -12.77 40.52
N ALA A 443 -1.29 -12.73 41.33
CA ALA A 443 -1.38 -12.68 42.78
C ALA A 443 -2.08 -11.40 43.25
N VAL A 444 -1.68 -10.25 42.71
CA VAL A 444 -2.25 -8.94 43.05
C VAL A 444 -3.74 -8.88 42.70
N ARG A 445 -4.15 -9.32 41.50
CA ARG A 445 -5.57 -9.36 41.11
C ARG A 445 -6.37 -10.36 41.93
N GLN A 446 -5.80 -11.51 42.27
CA GLN A 446 -6.46 -12.47 43.14
C GLN A 446 -6.71 -11.87 44.54
N GLN A 447 -5.79 -11.05 45.05
CA GLN A 447 -5.96 -10.35 46.31
C GLN A 447 -7.05 -9.25 46.22
N LYS A 448 -6.99 -8.39 45.19
CA LYS A 448 -7.86 -7.22 45.01
C LYS A 448 -9.28 -7.57 44.52
N TYR A 449 -9.38 -8.44 43.52
CA TYR A 449 -10.62 -8.72 42.79
C TYR A 449 -11.10 -10.18 42.92
N LYS A 450 -10.39 -11.03 43.69
CA LYS A 450 -10.68 -12.48 43.81
C LYS A 450 -10.67 -13.23 42.48
N ARG A 451 -10.02 -12.66 41.46
CA ARG A 451 -9.86 -13.24 40.13
C ARG A 451 -8.43 -13.03 39.65
N GLY A 452 -7.76 -14.09 39.24
CA GLY A 452 -6.40 -14.03 38.69
C GLY A 452 -6.32 -13.54 37.25
N PHE A 453 -5.13 -13.68 36.67
CA PHE A 453 -4.80 -13.32 35.29
C PHE A 453 -4.34 -14.55 34.47
N SER A 454 -4.51 -14.53 33.16
CA SER A 454 -4.12 -15.65 32.29
C SER A 454 -3.26 -15.17 31.14
N ALA A 455 -2.22 -15.94 30.82
CA ALA A 455 -1.52 -15.84 29.56
C ALA A 455 -2.39 -16.45 28.45
N ASN A 456 -2.26 -15.96 27.22
CA ASN A 456 -3.01 -16.49 26.07
C ASN A 456 -2.19 -16.50 24.78
N ILE A 457 -2.62 -17.35 23.82
CA ILE A 457 -1.86 -17.65 22.61
C ILE A 457 -1.69 -16.48 21.63
N GLY A 458 -2.45 -15.39 21.75
CA GLY A 458 -2.32 -14.25 20.83
C GLY A 458 -0.96 -13.56 20.92
N SER A 459 -0.23 -13.72 22.03
CA SER A 459 1.16 -13.26 22.15
C SER A 459 2.13 -13.99 21.21
N TRP A 460 1.73 -15.15 20.63
CA TRP A 460 2.49 -15.94 19.64
C TRP A 460 2.26 -15.49 18.20
N TRP A 461 1.38 -14.51 17.97
CA TRP A 461 0.95 -14.12 16.63
C TRP A 461 2.09 -13.88 15.64
N GLY A 462 3.10 -13.08 16.01
CA GLY A 462 4.25 -12.80 15.13
C GLY A 462 4.96 -14.06 14.64
N TYR A 463 5.10 -15.09 15.49
CA TYR A 463 5.72 -16.36 15.14
C TYR A 463 4.81 -17.27 14.34
N ILE A 464 3.52 -17.32 14.68
CA ILE A 464 2.51 -18.05 13.88
C ILE A 464 2.53 -17.50 12.45
N PHE A 465 2.50 -16.17 12.32
CA PHE A 465 2.53 -15.50 11.03
C PHE A 465 3.84 -15.79 10.26
N ASP A 466 4.98 -15.70 10.93
CA ASP A 466 6.28 -16.00 10.31
C ASP A 466 6.40 -17.46 9.88
N ALA A 467 5.97 -18.41 10.71
CA ALA A 467 5.95 -19.84 10.39
C ALA A 467 5.04 -20.11 9.17
N THR A 468 3.86 -19.48 9.12
CA THR A 468 2.95 -19.61 7.97
C THR A 468 3.60 -19.04 6.71
N ARG A 469 4.27 -17.89 6.78
CA ARG A 469 5.01 -17.34 5.61
C ARG A 469 6.20 -18.21 5.20
N GLY A 470 6.95 -18.73 6.16
CA GLY A 470 8.07 -19.66 5.93
C GLY A 470 7.60 -20.94 5.23
N ALA A 471 6.48 -21.51 5.68
CA ALA A 471 5.86 -22.66 5.03
C ALA A 471 5.44 -22.36 3.58
N LEU A 472 4.90 -21.16 3.31
CA LEU A 472 4.55 -20.74 1.95
C LEU A 472 5.80 -20.64 1.07
N ALA A 473 6.89 -20.09 1.60
CA ALA A 473 8.16 -20.00 0.86
C ALA A 473 8.71 -21.38 0.51
N SER A 474 8.64 -22.34 1.44
CA SER A 474 8.99 -23.75 1.19
C SER A 474 8.14 -24.36 0.07
N VAL A 475 6.82 -24.13 0.08
CA VAL A 475 5.91 -24.57 -0.98
C VAL A 475 6.27 -23.95 -2.34
N LYS A 476 6.62 -22.65 -2.37
CA LYS A 476 7.08 -21.96 -3.58
C LYS A 476 8.40 -22.52 -4.11
N ASN A 477 9.32 -22.91 -3.23
CA ASN A 477 10.63 -23.45 -3.60
C ASN A 477 10.57 -24.89 -4.12
N ALA A 478 9.62 -25.70 -3.67
CA ALA A 478 9.47 -27.08 -4.11
C ALA A 478 9.14 -27.23 -5.61
N ARG A 479 8.66 -26.16 -6.28
CA ARG A 479 8.34 -26.02 -7.72
C ARG A 479 7.97 -27.33 -8.44
N ASN A 480 6.67 -27.59 -8.56
CA ASN A 480 6.13 -28.74 -9.30
C ASN A 480 5.46 -28.35 -10.63
N TRP A 481 5.65 -27.11 -11.10
CA TRP A 481 4.93 -26.54 -12.23
C TRP A 481 5.86 -26.26 -13.41
N GLU A 482 5.40 -26.58 -14.62
CA GLU A 482 6.10 -26.35 -15.89
C GLU A 482 5.23 -25.51 -16.83
N ILE A 483 5.86 -24.54 -17.51
CA ILE A 483 5.20 -23.75 -18.58
C ILE A 483 4.84 -24.74 -19.70
N PRO A 484 3.60 -24.72 -20.23
CA PRO A 484 3.27 -25.55 -21.38
C PRO A 484 4.22 -25.27 -22.56
N THR A 485 4.73 -26.34 -23.17
CA THR A 485 5.59 -26.21 -24.35
C THR A 485 4.86 -25.50 -25.47
N ALA A 486 5.40 -24.37 -25.93
CA ALA A 486 4.92 -23.68 -27.11
C ALA A 486 5.43 -24.42 -28.37
N PHE A 487 4.51 -25.00 -29.15
CA PHE A 487 4.81 -25.52 -30.48
C PHE A 487 4.62 -24.39 -31.50
N GLY A 488 5.72 -23.90 -32.10
CA GLY A 488 5.72 -22.81 -33.09
C GLY A 488 6.39 -21.51 -32.62
N PRO A 489 6.20 -20.40 -33.36
CA PRO A 489 6.75 -19.08 -33.03
C PRO A 489 6.32 -18.58 -31.65
N ARG A 490 7.24 -17.92 -30.95
CA ARG A 490 7.01 -17.35 -29.62
C ARG A 490 6.73 -15.86 -29.69
N SER A 491 6.16 -15.32 -28.62
CA SER A 491 5.98 -13.89 -28.48
C SER A 491 7.28 -13.12 -28.76
N THR A 492 7.17 -12.07 -29.56
CA THR A 492 8.24 -11.11 -29.85
C THR A 492 8.53 -10.14 -28.69
N ILE A 493 7.64 -10.06 -27.69
CA ILE A 493 7.82 -9.21 -26.49
C ILE A 493 8.47 -10.01 -25.37
N SER A 494 7.81 -11.07 -24.88
CA SER A 494 8.34 -11.82 -23.74
C SER A 494 9.28 -12.95 -24.12
N GLY A 495 9.25 -13.42 -25.38
CA GLY A 495 9.89 -14.67 -25.76
C GLY A 495 9.24 -15.91 -25.14
N ILE A 496 8.09 -15.75 -24.48
CA ILE A 496 7.37 -16.79 -23.73
C ILE A 496 5.99 -17.02 -24.35
N GLY A 497 5.60 -18.29 -24.45
CA GLY A 497 4.31 -18.72 -24.96
C GLY A 497 4.18 -18.62 -26.48
N PRO A 498 3.18 -19.32 -27.06
CA PRO A 498 2.92 -19.29 -28.48
C PRO A 498 2.32 -17.94 -28.90
N VAL A 499 2.68 -17.48 -30.10
CA VAL A 499 1.98 -16.36 -30.76
C VAL A 499 0.51 -16.73 -30.95
N VAL A 500 -0.41 -15.78 -30.70
CA VAL A 500 -1.83 -15.98 -30.95
C VAL A 500 -2.06 -16.22 -32.44
N ASN A 501 -2.65 -17.37 -32.75
CA ASN A 501 -2.94 -17.79 -34.12
C ASN A 501 -4.10 -18.81 -34.14
N PRO A 502 -4.86 -18.91 -35.23
CA PRO A 502 -6.01 -19.81 -35.34
C PRO A 502 -5.68 -21.30 -35.56
N GLY A 503 -4.39 -21.65 -35.72
CA GLY A 503 -3.93 -22.97 -36.15
C GLY A 503 -4.09 -23.19 -37.66
N ASN A 504 -3.39 -24.19 -38.22
CA ASN A 504 -3.46 -24.50 -39.65
C ASN A 504 -4.53 -25.57 -39.92
N LYS A 505 -5.69 -25.17 -40.44
CA LYS A 505 -6.79 -26.10 -40.77
C LYS A 505 -6.62 -26.81 -42.12
N ASP A 506 -5.80 -26.27 -43.03
CA ASP A 506 -5.69 -26.73 -44.41
C ASP A 506 -4.49 -27.66 -44.68
N LYS A 507 -3.52 -27.74 -43.75
CA LYS A 507 -2.40 -28.70 -43.80
C LYS A 507 -2.29 -29.49 -42.49
N ASP A 508 -2.58 -30.79 -42.56
CA ASP A 508 -2.28 -31.82 -41.54
C ASP A 508 -2.99 -31.79 -40.17
N LYS A 509 -4.06 -31.01 -39.94
CA LYS A 509 -4.73 -30.91 -38.61
C LYS A 509 -3.74 -30.56 -37.47
N LYS A 510 -2.72 -29.74 -37.75
CA LYS A 510 -1.72 -29.33 -36.75
C LYS A 510 -2.16 -28.06 -36.02
N ASP A 511 -2.07 -28.08 -34.69
CA ASP A 511 -2.42 -26.95 -33.79
C ASP A 511 -1.37 -25.80 -33.79
N TRP A 512 -0.47 -25.74 -34.79
CA TRP A 512 0.60 -24.73 -34.88
C TRP A 512 0.78 -24.19 -36.32
N MET A 513 1.33 -22.98 -36.45
CA MET A 513 1.59 -22.27 -37.71
C MET A 513 3.08 -21.98 -37.88
N THR A 514 3.56 -21.85 -39.12
CA THR A 514 4.96 -21.46 -39.40
C THR A 514 5.19 -19.98 -39.12
N GLU A 515 6.46 -19.57 -38.99
CA GLU A 515 6.82 -18.16 -38.74
C GLU A 515 6.34 -17.21 -39.85
N GLY A 516 6.40 -17.64 -41.12
CA GLY A 516 5.87 -16.85 -42.24
C GLY A 516 4.36 -16.67 -42.14
N ASP A 517 3.62 -17.75 -41.84
CA ASP A 517 2.16 -17.71 -41.72
C ASP A 517 1.70 -16.84 -40.54
N THR A 518 2.43 -16.84 -39.42
CA THR A 518 2.11 -15.98 -38.28
C THR A 518 2.44 -14.52 -38.56
N GLN A 519 3.55 -14.23 -39.24
CA GLN A 519 3.85 -12.86 -39.69
C GLN A 519 2.74 -12.34 -40.61
N ASP A 520 2.29 -13.13 -41.59
CA ASP A 520 1.22 -12.73 -42.49
C ASP A 520 -0.12 -12.50 -41.76
N PHE A 521 -0.45 -13.34 -40.78
CA PHE A 521 -1.63 -13.15 -39.94
C PHE A 521 -1.59 -11.84 -39.12
N TRP A 522 -0.41 -11.40 -38.71
CA TRP A 522 -0.21 -10.20 -37.89
C TRP A 522 0.00 -8.91 -38.69
N LYS A 523 0.34 -8.97 -39.99
CA LYS A 523 0.62 -7.79 -40.85
C LYS A 523 -0.52 -6.77 -41.01
N HIS A 524 -1.79 -7.15 -40.83
CA HIS A 524 -2.95 -6.31 -41.14
C HIS A 524 -3.91 -6.20 -39.96
N GLN A 525 -3.55 -5.42 -38.94
CA GLN A 525 -4.26 -5.44 -37.65
C GLN A 525 -4.72 -4.05 -37.17
N ALA A 526 -5.89 -3.61 -37.66
CA ALA A 526 -6.92 -2.77 -37.02
C ALA A 526 -6.52 -1.64 -36.02
N GLY A 527 -5.36 -1.01 -36.18
CA GLY A 527 -4.92 0.18 -35.42
C GLY A 527 -4.58 -0.05 -33.93
N LEU A 528 -4.58 -1.30 -33.44
CA LEU A 528 -4.21 -1.63 -32.05
C LEU A 528 -2.80 -2.24 -31.91
N PHE A 529 -2.34 -2.88 -32.98
CA PHE A 529 -1.05 -3.54 -33.10
C PHE A 529 -0.27 -2.89 -34.24
N ASP A 530 1.06 -2.87 -34.16
CA ASP A 530 1.89 -2.19 -35.16
C ASP A 530 2.13 -3.03 -36.43
N GLY A 531 1.61 -4.27 -36.47
CA GLY A 531 1.74 -5.20 -37.59
C GLY A 531 3.09 -5.94 -37.66
N THR A 532 4.04 -5.57 -36.82
CA THR A 532 5.36 -6.23 -36.70
C THR A 532 5.45 -7.11 -35.45
N GLU A 533 4.77 -6.70 -34.38
CA GLU A 533 4.65 -7.46 -33.15
C GLU A 533 3.81 -8.72 -33.34
N GLN A 534 4.31 -9.83 -32.82
CA GLN A 534 3.58 -11.07 -32.66
C GLN A 534 3.49 -11.39 -31.17
N LEU A 535 2.28 -11.43 -30.63
CA LEU A 535 2.00 -11.45 -29.19
C LEU A 535 1.40 -12.79 -28.75
N ASN A 536 1.65 -13.19 -27.49
CA ASN A 536 0.90 -14.26 -26.84
C ASN A 536 -0.44 -13.75 -26.29
N ALA A 537 -1.35 -14.63 -25.89
CA ALA A 537 -2.69 -14.23 -25.47
C ALA A 537 -2.73 -13.30 -24.24
N THR A 538 -1.77 -13.45 -23.32
CA THR A 538 -1.63 -12.59 -22.14
C THR A 538 -1.28 -11.15 -22.54
N GLU A 539 -0.36 -10.99 -23.48
CA GLU A 539 0.05 -9.67 -23.99
C GLU A 539 -1.05 -9.02 -24.83
N VAL A 540 -1.78 -9.81 -25.63
CA VAL A 540 -2.97 -9.32 -26.36
C VAL A 540 -4.05 -8.84 -25.38
N LEU A 541 -4.30 -9.59 -24.31
CA LEU A 541 -5.24 -9.21 -23.25
C LEU A 541 -4.82 -7.87 -22.61
N LYS A 542 -3.55 -7.71 -22.23
CA LYS A 542 -3.01 -6.45 -21.69
C LYS A 542 -3.22 -5.29 -22.67
N ARG A 543 -2.91 -5.50 -23.95
CA ARG A 543 -3.03 -4.50 -25.01
C ARG A 543 -4.48 -4.05 -25.22
N GLY A 544 -5.43 -4.98 -25.15
CA GLY A 544 -6.86 -4.76 -25.33
C GLY A 544 -7.59 -4.23 -24.08
N LEU A 545 -7.01 -4.36 -22.89
CA LEU A 545 -7.67 -4.06 -21.61
C LEU A 545 -8.40 -2.71 -21.60
N HIS A 546 -7.71 -1.63 -21.98
CA HIS A 546 -8.28 -0.29 -21.96
C HIS A 546 -9.53 -0.08 -22.84
N LYS A 547 -9.77 -0.96 -23.83
CA LYS A 547 -10.98 -0.91 -24.67
C LYS A 547 -12.17 -1.59 -24.00
N VAL A 548 -11.92 -2.53 -23.08
CA VAL A 548 -12.98 -3.30 -22.42
C VAL A 548 -13.27 -2.84 -21.00
N LEU A 549 -12.43 -2.00 -20.41
CA LEU A 549 -12.61 -1.44 -19.06
C LEU A 549 -13.98 -0.76 -18.83
N PRO A 550 -14.53 0.06 -19.75
CA PRO A 550 -15.87 0.64 -19.57
C PRO A 550 -16.95 -0.42 -19.39
N LYS A 551 -16.83 -1.54 -20.11
CA LYS A 551 -17.75 -2.68 -20.01
C LYS A 551 -17.47 -3.54 -18.78
N LEU A 552 -16.20 -3.74 -18.42
CA LEU A 552 -15.79 -4.54 -17.26
C LEU A 552 -16.18 -3.89 -15.93
N LEU A 553 -16.13 -2.57 -15.86
CA LEU A 553 -16.51 -1.78 -14.67
C LEU A 553 -17.93 -1.23 -14.74
N GLU A 554 -18.67 -1.49 -15.82
CA GLU A 554 -20.03 -0.97 -16.04
C GLU A 554 -20.14 0.57 -15.98
N ILE A 555 -19.10 1.27 -16.46
CA ILE A 555 -19.02 2.73 -16.54
C ILE A 555 -18.85 3.14 -18.01
N PRO A 556 -19.92 3.52 -18.74
CA PRO A 556 -19.90 3.77 -20.18
C PRO A 556 -18.88 4.83 -20.63
N ASP A 557 -18.77 5.93 -19.88
CA ASP A 557 -17.92 7.09 -20.22
C ASP A 557 -16.61 7.11 -19.41
N LEU A 558 -16.07 5.92 -19.10
CA LEU A 558 -14.82 5.79 -18.37
C LEU A 558 -13.64 6.32 -19.20
N GLU A 559 -13.16 7.51 -18.86
CA GLU A 559 -11.96 8.08 -19.44
C GLU A 559 -10.71 7.33 -18.94
N ILE A 560 -9.99 6.70 -19.87
CA ILE A 560 -8.77 5.95 -19.55
C ILE A 560 -7.61 6.65 -20.22
N SER A 561 -6.73 7.21 -19.39
CA SER A 561 -5.45 7.77 -19.81
C SER A 561 -4.29 7.06 -19.12
N TYR A 562 -3.22 6.85 -19.89
CA TYR A 562 -1.97 6.25 -19.44
C TYR A 562 -0.82 7.06 -20.03
N PRO A 563 0.26 7.26 -19.27
CA PRO A 563 1.38 8.07 -19.73
C PRO A 563 2.04 7.38 -20.91
N ASP A 564 2.58 8.18 -21.81
CA ASP A 564 3.57 7.78 -22.80
C ASP A 564 4.98 8.27 -22.42
N LEU A 565 5.97 8.00 -23.27
CA LEU A 565 7.35 8.41 -22.97
C LEU A 565 7.56 9.94 -23.04
N THR A 566 6.65 10.68 -23.67
CA THR A 566 6.73 12.16 -23.80
C THR A 566 5.91 12.90 -22.75
N SER A 567 5.15 12.18 -21.93
CA SER A 567 4.19 12.74 -20.98
C SER A 567 4.82 13.60 -19.87
N GLY A 568 6.14 13.47 -19.67
CA GLY A 568 6.92 14.31 -18.76
C GLY A 568 6.83 15.82 -19.07
N VAL A 569 6.45 16.20 -20.29
CA VAL A 569 6.14 17.59 -20.68
C VAL A 569 5.07 18.22 -19.78
N ALA A 570 4.18 17.43 -19.17
CA ALA A 570 3.22 17.93 -18.20
C ALA A 570 3.91 18.61 -16.99
N GLY A 571 5.01 18.02 -16.49
CA GLY A 571 5.81 18.60 -15.42
C GLY A 571 6.50 19.89 -15.83
N TYR A 572 7.06 19.93 -17.05
CA TYR A 572 7.63 21.14 -17.64
C TYR A 572 6.63 22.30 -17.69
N LEU A 573 5.43 22.05 -18.22
CA LEU A 573 4.38 23.07 -18.32
C LEU A 573 3.91 23.52 -16.93
N LYS A 574 3.87 22.60 -15.97
CA LYS A 574 3.47 22.90 -14.60
C LYS A 574 4.46 23.82 -13.89
N VAL A 575 5.75 23.49 -13.90
CA VAL A 575 6.75 24.34 -13.22
C VAL A 575 6.89 25.71 -13.87
N ASN A 576 6.53 25.82 -15.15
CA ASN A 576 6.52 27.08 -15.91
C ASN A 576 5.12 27.71 -16.06
N GLN A 577 4.11 27.29 -15.28
CA GLN A 577 2.73 27.78 -15.42
C GLN A 577 2.58 29.31 -15.25
N ASN A 578 3.53 29.93 -14.53
CA ASN A 578 3.56 31.38 -14.32
C ASN A 578 4.14 32.16 -15.51
N ASN A 579 4.76 31.48 -16.48
CA ASN A 579 5.27 32.08 -17.71
C ASN A 579 4.50 31.52 -18.92
N PRO A 580 3.54 32.29 -19.48
CA PRO A 580 2.68 31.81 -20.56
C PRO A 580 3.41 31.49 -21.86
N ASP A 581 4.63 32.01 -22.07
CA ASP A 581 5.40 31.81 -23.30
C ASP A 581 5.75 30.33 -23.53
N HIS A 582 6.03 29.57 -22.46
CA HIS A 582 6.32 28.14 -22.57
C HIS A 582 5.13 27.35 -23.13
N LYS A 583 3.92 27.65 -22.64
CA LYS A 583 2.69 27.03 -23.14
C LYS A 583 2.40 27.45 -24.58
N ARG A 584 2.61 28.75 -24.88
CA ARG A 584 2.37 29.31 -26.20
C ARG A 584 3.31 28.69 -27.25
N LYS A 585 4.60 28.58 -26.96
CA LYS A 585 5.59 27.95 -27.84
C LYS A 585 5.30 26.46 -28.04
N PHE A 586 4.87 25.74 -26.99
CA PHE A 586 4.37 24.37 -27.11
C PHE A 586 3.16 24.28 -28.07
N ASP A 587 2.19 25.17 -27.95
CA ASP A 587 1.03 25.15 -28.85
C ASP A 587 1.40 25.54 -30.29
N SER A 588 2.31 26.51 -30.46
CA SER A 588 2.77 26.95 -31.78
C SER A 588 3.52 25.85 -32.54
N VAL A 589 4.48 25.18 -31.91
CA VAL A 589 5.22 24.08 -32.57
C VAL A 589 4.29 22.92 -32.92
N CYS A 590 3.35 22.58 -32.04
CA CYS A 590 2.37 21.54 -32.33
C CYS A 590 1.43 21.93 -33.47
N GLN A 591 0.97 23.20 -33.50
CA GLN A 591 0.15 23.72 -34.59
C GLN A 591 0.90 23.65 -35.92
N GLU A 592 2.15 24.06 -35.97
CA GLU A 592 2.95 24.06 -37.19
C GLU A 592 3.18 22.65 -37.73
N ILE A 593 3.44 21.67 -36.86
CA ILE A 593 3.55 20.26 -37.24
C ILE A 593 2.24 19.74 -37.82
N VAL A 594 1.10 20.05 -37.18
CA VAL A 594 -0.23 19.64 -37.66
C VAL A 594 -0.57 20.28 -39.00
N ASP A 595 -0.27 21.57 -39.17
CA ASP A 595 -0.51 22.30 -40.42
C ASP A 595 0.29 21.71 -41.57
N LYS A 596 1.53 21.28 -41.29
CA LYS A 596 2.40 20.62 -42.29
C LYS A 596 1.99 19.18 -42.59
N TYR A 597 1.48 18.46 -41.59
CA TYR A 597 1.05 17.06 -41.73
C TYR A 597 -0.41 16.86 -41.27
N PRO A 598 -1.42 17.32 -42.05
CA PRO A 598 -2.82 17.31 -41.63
C PRO A 598 -3.39 15.91 -41.31
N LYS A 599 -2.80 14.85 -41.87
CA LYS A 599 -3.18 13.45 -41.60
C LYS A 599 -3.00 13.05 -40.13
N ILE A 600 -2.20 13.78 -39.37
CA ILE A 600 -1.98 13.54 -37.94
C ILE A 600 -3.21 13.96 -37.11
N GLU A 601 -4.06 14.88 -37.60
CA GLU A 601 -5.22 15.36 -36.85
C GLU A 601 -6.18 14.22 -36.49
N ASP A 602 -6.35 13.23 -37.36
CA ASP A 602 -7.17 12.04 -37.10
C ASP A 602 -6.64 11.24 -35.88
N VAL A 603 -5.32 11.14 -35.73
CA VAL A 603 -4.66 10.48 -34.60
C VAL A 603 -4.79 11.32 -33.32
N LEU A 604 -4.68 12.65 -33.45
CA LEU A 604 -4.81 13.57 -32.33
C LEU A 604 -6.23 13.62 -31.76
N ILE A 605 -7.26 13.41 -32.57
CA ILE A 605 -8.65 13.34 -32.10
C ILE A 605 -8.81 12.24 -31.04
N GLU A 606 -8.19 11.07 -31.22
CA GLU A 606 -8.26 9.99 -30.22
C GLU A 606 -7.48 10.31 -28.94
N MET A 607 -6.40 11.08 -29.05
CA MET A 607 -5.47 11.44 -27.97
C MET A 607 -5.85 12.74 -27.24
N ARG A 608 -6.81 13.51 -27.77
CA ARG A 608 -7.19 14.82 -27.23
C ARG A 608 -7.62 14.69 -25.77
N GLY A 609 -6.98 15.47 -24.89
CA GLY A 609 -7.23 15.44 -23.45
C GLY A 609 -6.73 14.20 -22.70
N LYS A 610 -5.96 13.31 -23.34
CA LYS A 610 -5.49 12.03 -22.76
C LYS A 610 -3.97 11.95 -22.73
N TRP A 611 -3.33 12.86 -22.00
CA TRP A 611 -1.87 12.82 -21.83
C TRP A 611 -1.44 11.68 -20.91
N GLY A 612 -2.34 11.13 -20.11
CA GLY A 612 -1.99 10.05 -19.18
C GLY A 612 -1.41 10.54 -17.86
N ILE A 613 -1.46 11.86 -17.63
CA ILE A 613 -1.00 12.52 -16.42
C ILE A 613 -2.21 13.23 -15.79
N PRO A 614 -2.77 12.73 -14.67
CA PRO A 614 -4.03 13.24 -14.14
C PRO A 614 -4.02 14.74 -13.82
N TRP A 615 -2.87 15.31 -13.43
CA TRP A 615 -2.74 16.75 -13.18
C TRP A 615 -3.10 17.62 -14.39
N ILE A 616 -2.71 17.22 -15.61
CA ILE A 616 -3.00 18.00 -16.83
C ILE A 616 -4.32 17.59 -17.47
N ASP A 617 -4.68 16.30 -17.39
CA ASP A 617 -5.91 15.75 -17.96
C ASP A 617 -7.17 16.32 -17.27
N LYS A 618 -7.11 16.63 -15.97
CA LYS A 618 -8.25 17.20 -15.20
C LYS A 618 -8.51 18.69 -15.43
N GLN A 619 -7.67 19.40 -16.18
CA GLN A 619 -7.83 20.85 -16.34
C GLN A 619 -9.00 21.16 -17.29
N GLN A 620 -9.83 22.16 -16.94
CA GLN A 620 -11.12 22.46 -17.60
C GLN A 620 -11.06 22.78 -19.11
N ASN A 621 -9.88 23.02 -19.69
CA ASN A 621 -9.73 23.30 -21.13
C ASN A 621 -9.19 22.07 -21.86
N PRO A 622 -9.85 21.60 -22.94
CA PRO A 622 -9.37 20.47 -23.71
C PRO A 622 -7.98 20.80 -24.26
N LYS A 623 -7.02 19.93 -23.96
CA LYS A 623 -5.67 20.04 -24.51
C LYS A 623 -5.77 19.74 -26.00
N LYS A 624 -5.66 20.79 -26.83
CA LYS A 624 -5.73 20.67 -28.30
C LYS A 624 -4.69 19.69 -28.84
N TYR A 625 -3.49 19.70 -28.24
CA TYR A 625 -2.33 18.93 -28.69
C TYR A 625 -1.84 17.92 -27.65
N HIS A 626 -1.06 16.95 -28.12
CA HIS A 626 -0.40 15.92 -27.33
C HIS A 626 1.13 16.05 -27.43
N PRO A 627 1.90 15.83 -26.33
CA PRO A 627 3.37 16.01 -26.31
C PRO A 627 4.13 15.08 -27.27
N ARG A 628 3.49 13.99 -27.70
CA ARG A 628 3.96 13.09 -28.76
C ARG A 628 4.38 13.83 -30.04
N LEU A 629 3.77 14.99 -30.33
CA LEU A 629 4.12 15.84 -31.46
C LEU A 629 5.53 16.44 -31.36
N LEU A 630 6.15 16.44 -30.19
CA LEU A 630 7.55 16.86 -30.02
C LEU A 630 8.54 15.74 -30.33
N ASN A 631 8.08 14.59 -30.83
CA ASN A 631 8.92 13.45 -31.16
C ASN A 631 8.76 13.02 -32.62
N ALA A 632 9.75 13.35 -33.45
CA ALA A 632 9.73 13.02 -34.88
C ALA A 632 9.58 11.52 -35.15
N GLY A 633 10.24 10.66 -34.36
CA GLY A 633 10.15 9.21 -34.54
C GLY A 633 8.72 8.69 -34.36
N TRP A 634 8.03 9.20 -33.34
CA TRP A 634 6.67 8.76 -33.03
C TRP A 634 5.64 9.31 -34.03
N ILE A 635 5.84 10.54 -34.52
CA ILE A 635 5.01 11.10 -35.60
C ILE A 635 5.11 10.23 -36.87
N LEU A 636 6.31 9.76 -37.21
CA LEU A 636 6.51 8.91 -38.38
C LEU A 636 5.80 7.56 -38.26
N GLU A 637 5.64 7.03 -37.05
CA GLU A 637 4.84 5.81 -36.81
C GLU A 637 3.34 6.05 -37.04
N ASP A 638 2.86 7.29 -36.84
CA ASP A 638 1.45 7.65 -36.95
C ASP A 638 1.05 8.06 -38.39
N LEU A 639 2.02 8.33 -39.26
CA LEU A 639 1.77 8.69 -40.66
C LEU A 639 1.60 7.42 -41.54
N PRO A 640 0.62 7.39 -42.46
CA PRO A 640 0.45 6.27 -43.39
C PRO A 640 1.66 6.19 -44.34
N ASN A 641 2.51 5.19 -44.11
CA ASN A 641 3.87 5.02 -44.66
C ASN A 641 3.96 4.97 -46.21
N SER A 642 4.97 5.66 -46.76
CA SER A 642 5.88 5.10 -47.77
C SER A 642 7.30 5.18 -47.21
N ASP A 643 8.03 4.05 -47.16
CA ASP A 643 9.34 3.96 -46.50
C ASP A 643 10.40 4.92 -47.08
N ASP A 644 10.19 5.40 -48.31
CA ASP A 644 11.13 6.25 -49.05
C ASP A 644 11.26 7.70 -48.52
N LEU A 645 10.27 8.20 -47.74
CA LEU A 645 10.22 9.61 -47.28
C LEU A 645 10.50 9.80 -45.78
N LYS A 646 10.75 8.71 -45.03
CA LYS A 646 10.87 8.75 -43.56
C LYS A 646 12.01 9.63 -43.06
N GLU A 647 13.18 9.56 -43.70
CA GLU A 647 14.35 10.35 -43.30
C GLU A 647 14.20 11.84 -43.60
N GLU A 648 13.51 12.18 -44.69
CA GLU A 648 13.23 13.57 -45.05
C GLU A 648 12.26 14.20 -44.05
N TYR A 649 11.12 13.56 -43.81
CA TYR A 649 10.14 14.01 -42.81
C TYR A 649 10.75 14.11 -41.41
N ARG A 650 11.62 13.17 -41.02
CA ARG A 650 12.33 13.25 -39.74
C ARG A 650 13.16 14.53 -39.61
N LYS A 651 13.94 14.86 -40.65
CA LYS A 651 14.77 16.07 -40.67
C LYS A 651 13.92 17.33 -40.62
N GLU A 652 12.83 17.36 -41.38
CA GLU A 652 11.92 18.49 -41.40
C GLU A 652 11.21 18.73 -40.06
N ILE A 653 10.66 17.68 -39.44
CA ILE A 653 10.00 17.78 -38.13
C ILE A 653 11.00 18.24 -37.06
N ASN A 654 12.21 17.66 -37.06
CA ASN A 654 13.25 18.08 -36.12
C ASN A 654 13.69 19.53 -36.35
N LYS A 655 13.70 20.00 -37.61
CA LYS A 655 13.96 21.40 -37.92
C LYS A 655 12.91 22.30 -37.27
N ILE A 656 11.62 22.01 -37.48
CA ILE A 656 10.51 22.75 -36.84
C ILE A 656 10.68 22.74 -35.32
N ILE A 657 10.89 21.59 -34.70
CA ILE A 657 11.09 21.48 -33.26
C ILE A 657 12.29 22.34 -32.80
N SER A 658 13.40 22.31 -33.51
CA SER A 658 14.61 23.08 -33.16
C SER A 658 14.45 24.59 -33.31
N GLU A 659 13.53 25.08 -34.14
CA GLU A 659 13.22 26.51 -34.24
C GLU A 659 12.56 27.04 -32.96
N TYR A 660 11.73 26.21 -32.30
CA TYR A 660 11.09 26.55 -31.01
C TYR A 660 11.88 26.10 -29.79
N TYR A 661 12.70 25.06 -29.93
CA TYR A 661 13.52 24.46 -28.87
C TYR A 661 14.95 24.20 -29.38
N PRO A 662 15.80 25.23 -29.50
CA PRO A 662 17.09 25.14 -30.17
C PRO A 662 18.12 24.26 -29.46
N ASN A 663 18.00 24.13 -28.13
CA ASN A 663 18.96 23.39 -27.31
C ASN A 663 18.38 22.09 -26.76
N ASN A 664 17.41 22.17 -25.84
CA ASN A 664 16.82 21.00 -25.19
C ASN A 664 15.35 20.87 -25.58
N ASN A 665 14.89 19.66 -25.91
CA ASN A 665 13.48 19.39 -26.13
C ASN A 665 12.85 18.84 -24.83
N PRO A 666 11.72 19.40 -24.36
CA PRO A 666 11.08 18.96 -23.12
C PRO A 666 10.53 17.52 -23.16
N SER A 667 10.51 16.86 -24.33
CA SER A 667 10.08 15.46 -24.48
C SER A 667 11.21 14.44 -24.49
N ASP A 668 12.48 14.88 -24.36
CA ASP A 668 13.64 13.99 -24.55
C ASP A 668 13.79 12.93 -23.45
N TRP A 669 13.30 13.21 -22.24
CA TRP A 669 13.57 12.41 -21.05
C TRP A 669 12.28 12.01 -20.34
N TYR A 670 12.19 10.74 -19.97
CA TYR A 670 11.15 10.22 -19.08
C TYR A 670 11.76 9.68 -17.78
N VAL A 671 10.97 9.70 -16.71
CA VAL A 671 11.44 9.28 -15.39
C VAL A 671 10.52 8.21 -14.82
N LEU A 672 11.12 7.08 -14.43
CA LEU A 672 10.46 6.00 -13.73
C LEU A 672 11.04 5.85 -12.33
N ALA A 673 10.18 5.52 -11.37
CA ALA A 673 10.54 5.32 -9.98
C ALA A 673 9.96 4.01 -9.46
N ALA A 674 10.77 3.23 -8.75
CA ALA A 674 10.36 2.05 -8.00
C ALA A 674 10.84 2.18 -6.55
N GLY A 675 9.95 2.01 -5.59
CA GLY A 675 10.25 2.01 -4.16
C GLY A 675 9.70 0.77 -3.48
N ASP A 676 10.37 0.33 -2.43
CA ASP A 676 10.03 -0.86 -1.63
C ASP A 676 10.37 -0.58 -0.16
N GLY A 677 9.46 -0.95 0.75
CA GLY A 677 9.56 -0.69 2.18
C GLY A 677 10.69 -1.49 2.84
N ASP A 678 11.50 -0.80 3.62
CA ASP A 678 12.70 -1.43 4.17
C ASP A 678 12.39 -2.40 5.31
N SER A 679 12.70 -3.67 5.08
CA SER A 679 12.63 -4.71 6.11
C SER A 679 11.19 -4.97 6.60
N MET A 680 10.20 -4.89 5.70
CA MET A 680 8.79 -5.13 6.04
C MET A 680 8.54 -6.49 6.69
N SER A 681 9.35 -7.52 6.40
CA SER A 681 9.29 -8.80 7.10
C SER A 681 9.58 -8.68 8.59
N GLU A 682 10.51 -7.83 9.00
CA GLU A 682 10.87 -7.58 10.40
C GLU A 682 9.78 -6.76 11.11
N TRP A 683 9.20 -5.78 10.42
CA TRP A 683 8.03 -5.03 10.91
C TRP A 683 6.82 -5.94 11.18
N LEU A 684 6.50 -6.83 10.25
CA LEU A 684 5.39 -7.79 10.38
C LEU A 684 5.59 -8.78 11.53
N LYS A 685 6.86 -9.10 11.89
CA LYS A 685 7.20 -9.92 13.07
C LYS A 685 7.14 -9.13 14.38
N GLY A 686 7.19 -7.79 14.30
CA GLY A 686 7.28 -6.91 15.47
C GLY A 686 8.68 -6.72 16.02
N THR A 687 9.73 -7.20 15.35
CA THR A 687 11.11 -7.09 15.87
C THR A 687 11.66 -5.66 15.85
N LYS A 688 11.00 -4.76 15.11
CA LYS A 688 11.30 -3.33 15.02
C LYS A 688 10.46 -2.45 15.95
N LEU A 689 9.50 -3.02 16.67
CA LEU A 689 8.71 -2.26 17.64
C LEU A 689 9.60 -1.77 18.79
N LYS A 690 9.20 -0.67 19.43
CA LYS A 690 9.92 -0.12 20.58
C LYS A 690 9.68 -0.96 21.85
N THR A 691 10.25 -0.54 22.97
CA THR A 691 10.01 -1.23 24.25
C THR A 691 8.61 -0.95 24.77
N TYR A 692 8.07 -1.81 25.64
CA TYR A 692 6.77 -1.55 26.27
C TYR A 692 6.73 -0.19 27.00
N GLY A 693 7.87 0.27 27.54
CA GLY A 693 8.04 1.58 28.16
C GLY A 693 7.71 2.76 27.24
N ASP A 694 7.99 2.64 25.94
CA ASP A 694 7.77 3.70 24.95
C ASP A 694 6.28 3.87 24.60
N TYR A 695 5.47 2.83 24.83
CA TYR A 695 4.04 2.82 24.48
C TYR A 695 3.11 3.09 25.67
N ILE A 696 3.60 3.05 26.90
CA ILE A 696 2.77 3.37 28.06
C ILE A 696 2.63 4.90 28.21
N PRO A 697 1.46 5.40 28.64
CA PRO A 697 1.30 6.82 28.88
C PRO A 697 2.15 7.33 30.05
N ASP A 698 2.55 8.59 29.97
CA ASP A 698 3.33 9.25 31.01
C ASP A 698 2.63 9.17 32.38
N GLY A 699 3.41 8.92 33.43
CA GLY A 699 2.91 8.76 34.81
C GLY A 699 2.24 7.42 35.11
N PHE A 700 1.93 6.57 34.13
CA PHE A 700 1.31 5.27 34.41
C PHE A 700 2.23 4.32 35.19
N ALA A 701 3.52 4.29 34.83
CA ALA A 701 4.51 3.48 35.57
C ALA A 701 4.61 3.89 37.04
N GLU A 702 4.56 5.19 37.32
CA GLU A 702 4.57 5.71 38.70
C GLU A 702 3.30 5.31 39.45
N LYS A 703 2.12 5.35 38.82
CA LYS A 703 0.87 4.86 39.43
C LYS A 703 0.96 3.39 39.80
N VAL A 704 1.53 2.55 38.92
CA VAL A 704 1.71 1.12 39.22
C VAL A 704 2.70 0.93 40.37
N ALA A 705 3.77 1.71 40.44
CA ALA A 705 4.77 1.64 41.49
C ALA A 705 4.26 2.15 42.86
N THR A 706 3.35 3.11 42.87
CA THR A 706 2.78 3.74 44.08
C THR A 706 1.43 3.15 44.50
N ALA A 707 0.92 2.17 43.75
CA ALA A 707 -0.33 1.49 44.06
C ALA A 707 -0.27 0.81 45.45
N LYS A 708 -1.44 0.64 46.07
CA LYS A 708 -1.57 -0.04 47.38
C LYS A 708 -0.90 -1.42 47.42
N ILE A 709 -0.92 -2.13 46.29
CA ILE A 709 -0.19 -3.38 46.06
C ILE A 709 0.58 -3.19 44.75
N PRO A 710 1.86 -2.79 44.82
CA PRO A 710 2.65 -2.47 43.62
C PRO A 710 3.08 -3.73 42.89
N LEU A 711 3.38 -3.58 41.59
CA LEU A 711 4.01 -4.62 40.77
C LEU A 711 5.52 -4.35 40.66
N THR A 712 6.30 -5.11 41.43
CA THR A 712 7.77 -4.97 41.50
C THR A 712 8.47 -5.37 40.21
N GLN A 713 7.86 -6.24 39.40
CA GLN A 713 8.43 -6.70 38.12
C GLN A 713 8.11 -5.77 36.94
N PHE A 714 7.24 -4.77 37.16
CA PHE A 714 6.78 -3.88 36.09
C PHE A 714 7.91 -3.08 35.42
N PRO A 715 8.88 -2.49 36.15
CA PRO A 715 9.98 -1.73 35.54
C PRO A 715 10.85 -2.56 34.61
N ASP A 716 11.09 -3.85 34.92
CA ASP A 716 11.90 -4.72 34.08
C ASP A 716 11.13 -5.21 32.86
N PHE A 717 9.82 -5.43 32.98
CA PHE A 717 8.95 -5.70 31.84
C PHE A 717 8.92 -4.55 30.82
N LEU A 718 8.90 -3.30 31.28
CA LEU A 718 8.87 -2.13 30.39
C LEU A 718 10.10 -2.03 29.48
N LYS A 719 11.22 -2.64 29.86
CA LYS A 719 12.46 -2.69 29.05
C LYS A 719 12.40 -3.71 27.91
N LEU A 720 11.37 -4.57 27.88
CA LEU A 720 11.21 -5.56 26.85
C LEU A 720 10.63 -4.94 25.58
N THR A 721 11.12 -5.38 24.43
CA THR A 721 10.53 -5.08 23.12
C THR A 721 9.07 -5.51 23.08
N LYS A 722 8.18 -4.61 22.65
CA LYS A 722 6.75 -4.90 22.48
C LYS A 722 6.54 -5.97 21.40
N ARG A 723 5.56 -6.87 21.65
CA ARG A 723 5.17 -7.91 20.69
C ARG A 723 4.16 -7.39 19.67
N MET A 724 4.27 -7.90 18.43
CA MET A 724 3.20 -7.80 17.43
C MET A 724 2.13 -8.85 17.73
N GLY A 725 0.90 -8.41 18.00
CA GLY A 725 -0.27 -9.27 18.10
C GLY A 725 -1.24 -9.10 16.94
N PRO A 726 -2.38 -9.82 16.98
CA PRO A 726 -3.35 -9.80 15.89
C PRO A 726 -3.91 -8.40 15.60
N SER A 727 -4.33 -7.66 16.64
CA SER A 727 -4.91 -6.33 16.49
C SER A 727 -3.90 -5.29 15.98
N THR A 728 -2.66 -5.30 16.48
CA THR A 728 -1.59 -4.39 16.01
C THR A 728 -1.15 -4.72 14.58
N HIS A 729 -1.20 -5.99 14.17
CA HIS A 729 -0.92 -6.36 12.79
C HIS A 729 -1.97 -5.76 11.83
N ASN A 730 -3.26 -5.80 12.22
CA ASN A 730 -4.30 -5.15 11.44
C ASN A 730 -4.08 -3.62 11.32
N ALA A 731 -3.60 -2.97 12.38
CA ALA A 731 -3.23 -1.56 12.34
C ALA A 731 -2.05 -1.27 11.39
N LEU A 732 -1.03 -2.14 11.35
CA LEU A 732 0.05 -2.07 10.35
C LEU A 732 -0.49 -2.23 8.92
N SER A 733 -1.38 -3.21 8.67
CA SER A 733 -2.06 -3.35 7.38
C SER A 733 -2.84 -2.09 6.99
N ARG A 734 -3.39 -1.36 7.98
CA ARG A 734 -4.10 -0.10 7.75
C ARG A 734 -3.17 1.06 7.38
N ALA A 735 -1.99 1.15 7.99
CA ALA A 735 -0.97 2.13 7.63
C ALA A 735 -0.49 1.97 6.19
N LEU A 736 -0.16 0.73 5.80
CA LEU A 736 0.23 0.41 4.43
C LEU A 736 -0.87 0.75 3.41
N LEU A 737 -2.13 0.50 3.78
CA LEU A 737 -3.29 0.82 2.96
C LEU A 737 -3.49 2.33 2.76
N ASP A 738 -3.44 3.12 3.82
CA ASP A 738 -3.62 4.57 3.72
C ASP A 738 -2.48 5.23 2.92
N PHE A 739 -1.25 4.75 3.12
CA PHE A 739 -0.11 5.17 2.30
C PHE A 739 -0.36 4.87 0.82
N SER A 740 -0.69 3.63 0.47
CA SER A 740 -0.75 3.18 -0.92
C SER A 740 -1.97 3.68 -1.69
N ASN A 741 -3.12 3.86 -1.02
CA ASN A 741 -4.39 4.22 -1.68
C ASN A 741 -4.80 5.69 -1.57
N GLN A 742 -4.32 6.41 -0.56
CA GLN A 742 -4.72 7.81 -0.34
C GLN A 742 -3.53 8.72 -0.61
N LEU A 743 -2.42 8.50 0.10
CA LEU A 743 -1.30 9.43 0.13
C LEU A 743 -0.47 9.38 -1.16
N VAL A 744 -0.01 8.21 -1.59
CA VAL A 744 0.82 8.07 -2.81
C VAL A 744 0.07 8.52 -4.08
N PRO A 745 -1.23 8.19 -4.29
CA PRO A 745 -1.98 8.69 -5.43
C PRO A 745 -2.14 10.21 -5.41
N TYR A 746 -2.42 10.80 -4.24
CA TYR A 746 -2.51 12.26 -4.10
C TYR A 746 -1.19 12.94 -4.44
N LEU A 747 -0.09 12.49 -3.82
CA LEU A 747 1.24 13.06 -4.05
C LEU A 747 1.61 12.94 -5.53
N THR A 748 1.50 11.75 -6.11
CA THR A 748 1.97 11.48 -7.48
C THR A 748 1.12 12.14 -8.56
N GLN A 749 -0.21 12.21 -8.38
CA GLN A 749 -1.14 12.55 -9.47
C GLN A 749 -1.84 13.89 -9.31
N THR A 750 -1.93 14.41 -8.07
CA THR A 750 -2.58 15.69 -7.76
C THR A 750 -1.54 16.74 -7.40
N ARG A 751 -0.66 16.45 -6.43
CA ARG A 751 0.39 17.39 -6.02
C ARG A 751 1.48 17.52 -7.07
N TYR A 752 1.89 16.43 -7.71
CA TYR A 752 2.91 16.38 -8.78
C TYR A 752 2.29 16.00 -10.14
N ALA A 753 2.96 16.35 -11.25
CA ALA A 753 2.51 15.94 -12.59
C ALA A 753 3.09 14.58 -12.98
N GLY A 754 2.71 13.54 -12.23
CA GLY A 754 3.08 12.15 -12.47
C GLY A 754 1.87 11.22 -12.62
N ARG A 755 2.13 9.92 -12.77
CA ARG A 755 1.13 8.85 -12.79
C ARG A 755 1.59 7.71 -11.89
N LEU A 756 0.73 7.29 -10.97
CA LEU A 756 0.95 6.07 -10.20
C LEU A 756 0.60 4.85 -11.07
N ILE A 757 1.54 3.93 -11.21
CA ILE A 757 1.39 2.71 -12.01
C ILE A 757 1.00 1.55 -11.09
N TYR A 758 1.63 1.47 -9.92
CA TYR A 758 1.28 0.54 -8.85
C TYR A 758 1.62 1.18 -7.49
N GLY A 759 0.75 1.01 -6.51
CA GLY A 759 0.95 1.42 -5.12
C GLY A 759 0.25 0.42 -4.21
N GLY A 760 0.91 -0.71 -3.91
CA GLY A 760 0.32 -1.81 -3.15
C GLY A 760 1.04 -2.04 -1.83
N GLY A 761 0.48 -1.53 -0.74
CA GLY A 761 1.15 -1.56 0.55
C GLY A 761 2.37 -0.64 0.56
N ASP A 762 3.56 -1.20 0.73
CA ASP A 762 4.83 -0.47 0.75
C ASP A 762 5.49 -0.31 -0.62
N ASP A 763 5.11 -1.13 -1.61
CA ASP A 763 5.64 -1.08 -2.96
C ASP A 763 5.05 0.09 -3.75
N VAL A 764 5.93 0.91 -4.34
CA VAL A 764 5.56 2.07 -5.19
C VAL A 764 6.20 1.93 -6.56
N LEU A 765 5.42 2.12 -7.62
CA LEU A 765 5.89 2.20 -8.99
C LEU A 765 5.19 3.36 -9.69
N ALA A 766 5.97 4.34 -10.14
CA ALA A 766 5.42 5.59 -10.69
C ALA A 766 6.15 6.04 -11.94
N TYR A 767 5.40 6.70 -12.82
CA TYR A 767 5.93 7.62 -13.83
C TYR A 767 5.96 9.01 -13.24
N THR A 768 7.11 9.67 -13.26
CA THR A 768 7.29 11.05 -12.86
C THR A 768 7.96 11.83 -13.99
N ASN A 769 8.45 13.04 -13.72
CA ASN A 769 9.00 13.91 -14.75
C ASN A 769 10.33 14.54 -14.31
N LEU A 770 11.12 14.97 -15.29
CA LEU A 770 12.46 15.51 -15.04
C LEU A 770 12.46 16.75 -14.13
N TRP A 771 11.38 17.52 -14.10
CA TRP A 771 11.28 18.78 -13.35
C TRP A 771 10.89 18.62 -11.88
N GLU A 772 10.17 17.55 -11.54
CA GLU A 772 9.58 17.37 -10.20
C GLU A 772 9.99 16.06 -9.49
N TRP A 773 10.70 15.13 -10.15
CA TRP A 773 10.99 13.80 -9.59
C TRP A 773 11.71 13.83 -8.23
N ASP A 774 12.57 14.82 -8.02
CA ASP A 774 13.36 14.98 -6.81
C ASP A 774 12.49 15.39 -5.62
N LYS A 775 11.65 16.42 -5.82
CA LYS A 775 10.68 16.87 -4.80
C LYS A 775 9.62 15.81 -4.51
N TRP A 776 9.10 15.17 -5.57
CA TRP A 776 8.17 14.05 -5.43
C TRP A 776 8.76 12.93 -4.59
N LEU A 777 10.01 12.54 -4.84
CA LEU A 777 10.67 11.46 -4.13
C LEU A 777 10.85 11.79 -2.64
N TRP A 778 11.28 13.02 -2.32
CA TRP A 778 11.40 13.49 -0.95
C TRP A 778 10.07 13.45 -0.21
N ASP A 779 9.02 14.03 -0.81
CA ASP A 779 7.68 14.06 -0.23
C ASP A 779 7.12 12.65 0.04
N ILE A 780 7.35 11.69 -0.86
CA ILE A 780 6.93 10.29 -0.68
C ILE A 780 7.65 9.66 0.52
N ARG A 781 8.96 9.88 0.69
CA ARG A 781 9.71 9.37 1.84
C ARG A 781 9.23 10.01 3.15
N GLN A 782 9.03 11.33 3.17
CA GLN A 782 8.53 12.03 4.37
C GLN A 782 7.12 11.57 4.75
N CYS A 783 6.27 11.35 3.74
CA CYS A 783 4.95 10.77 3.90
C CYS A 783 4.99 9.35 4.50
N PHE A 784 5.82 8.46 3.97
CA PHE A 784 5.97 7.10 4.49
C PHE A 784 6.36 7.12 5.98
N ARG A 785 7.29 8.01 6.33
CA ARG A 785 7.79 8.21 7.71
C ARG A 785 6.84 8.97 8.63
N GLY A 786 5.72 9.52 8.13
CA GLY A 786 4.86 10.40 8.94
C GLY A 786 5.52 11.70 9.40
N GLU A 787 6.59 12.10 8.71
CA GLU A 787 7.35 13.32 9.01
C GLU A 787 6.61 14.57 8.50
N LYS A 788 7.20 15.75 8.72
CA LYS A 788 6.62 17.02 8.26
C LYS A 788 6.44 17.04 6.74
N ASP A 789 5.25 17.45 6.30
CA ASP A 789 4.96 17.73 4.90
C ASP A 789 5.67 19.03 4.46
N PRO A 790 6.61 18.97 3.49
CA PRO A 790 7.31 20.17 3.01
C PRO A 790 6.38 21.26 2.46
N HIS A 791 5.22 20.87 1.92
CA HIS A 791 4.23 21.78 1.35
C HIS A 791 3.19 22.28 2.35
N LYS A 792 3.20 21.78 3.59
CA LYS A 792 2.28 22.16 4.68
C LYS A 792 0.79 22.01 4.31
N GLU A 793 0.45 21.06 3.43
CA GLU A 793 -0.94 20.71 3.12
C GLU A 793 -1.49 19.68 4.12
N PHE A 794 -0.59 18.94 4.78
CA PHE A 794 -0.92 17.98 5.82
C PHE A 794 -0.36 18.40 7.19
N CYS A 795 -1.16 18.20 8.23
CA CYS A 795 -0.66 18.12 9.61
C CYS A 795 -0.08 16.72 9.85
N ASN A 796 1.08 16.64 10.50
CA ASN A 796 1.78 15.39 10.80
C ASN A 796 1.74 14.98 12.29
N LYS A 797 0.75 15.47 13.06
CA LYS A 797 0.65 15.26 14.51
C LYS A 797 0.64 13.75 14.85
N GLY A 798 1.53 13.33 15.74
CA GLY A 798 1.69 11.93 16.15
C GLY A 798 2.12 10.99 15.03
N HIS A 799 2.81 11.51 14.00
CA HIS A 799 3.16 10.78 12.77
C HIS A 799 1.97 10.29 11.93
N TYR A 800 0.79 10.87 12.10
CA TYR A 800 -0.35 10.68 11.19
C TYR A 800 -0.46 11.88 10.26
N TRP A 801 -0.81 11.64 9.00
CA TRP A 801 -1.05 12.73 8.05
C TRP A 801 -2.54 13.06 7.97
N LYS A 802 -2.91 14.30 8.24
CA LYS A 802 -4.29 14.80 8.06
C LYS A 802 -4.28 16.01 7.14
N TYR A 803 -5.03 15.91 6.04
CA TYR A 803 -5.16 17.00 5.08
C TYR A 803 -5.86 18.20 5.73
N LEU A 804 -5.34 19.41 5.51
CA LEU A 804 -5.76 20.62 6.21
C LEU A 804 -6.85 21.42 5.50
N LYS A 805 -7.08 21.19 4.20
CA LYS A 805 -8.05 21.97 3.40
C LYS A 805 -9.40 21.24 3.32
N ASP A 806 -10.48 22.01 3.25
CA ASP A 806 -11.85 21.48 3.19
C ASP A 806 -12.21 20.81 1.85
N ASN A 807 -11.38 21.00 0.81
CA ASN A 807 -11.60 20.43 -0.52
C ASN A 807 -11.09 18.98 -0.67
N PHE A 808 -11.01 18.22 0.43
CA PHE A 808 -10.46 16.85 0.44
C PHE A 808 -11.15 15.93 -0.57
N GLN A 809 -12.47 16.06 -0.77
CA GLN A 809 -13.21 15.23 -1.74
C GLN A 809 -12.80 15.50 -3.19
N GLU A 810 -12.60 16.78 -3.55
CA GLU A 810 -12.21 17.19 -4.91
C GLU A 810 -10.84 16.62 -5.30
N VAL A 811 -9.95 16.50 -4.32
CA VAL A 811 -8.60 15.95 -4.51
C VAL A 811 -8.53 14.43 -4.29
N GLY A 812 -9.66 13.77 -4.05
CA GLY A 812 -9.75 12.32 -3.90
C GLY A 812 -9.22 11.78 -2.57
N LEU A 813 -9.26 12.58 -1.51
CA LEU A 813 -8.86 12.21 -0.15
C LEU A 813 -10.08 12.06 0.76
N VAL A 814 -9.86 11.40 1.90
CA VAL A 814 -10.83 11.28 2.99
C VAL A 814 -10.49 12.22 4.15
N ASN A 815 -11.52 12.80 4.77
CA ASN A 815 -11.35 13.69 5.93
C ASN A 815 -11.17 12.87 7.22
N ARG A 816 -9.96 12.36 7.46
CA ARG A 816 -9.55 11.74 8.72
C ARG A 816 -8.02 11.73 8.82
N PRO A 817 -7.44 11.47 10.00
CA PRO A 817 -6.05 11.07 10.09
C PRO A 817 -5.79 9.82 9.24
N LEU A 818 -4.82 9.93 8.33
CA LEU A 818 -4.31 8.84 7.52
C LEU A 818 -3.10 8.23 8.23
N PHE A 819 -3.11 6.92 8.36
CA PHE A 819 -2.05 6.17 9.02
C PHE A 819 -0.81 6.15 8.12
N THR A 820 0.36 6.45 8.70
CA THR A 820 1.66 6.32 8.03
C THR A 820 2.47 5.21 8.69
N MET A 821 3.66 4.92 8.16
CA MET A 821 4.54 3.91 8.74
C MET A 821 5.35 4.44 9.94
N GLY A 822 5.35 5.75 10.18
CA GLY A 822 6.04 6.40 11.29
C GLY A 822 7.55 6.55 11.07
N SER A 823 8.18 7.41 11.88
CA SER A 823 9.53 7.95 11.64
C SER A 823 10.67 6.92 11.59
N GLU A 824 10.47 5.75 12.20
CA GLU A 824 11.45 4.65 12.25
C GLU A 824 11.40 3.75 11.01
N ALA A 825 10.28 3.75 10.27
CA ALA A 825 10.11 2.94 9.07
C ALA A 825 10.62 3.69 7.84
N THR A 826 11.50 3.05 7.07
CA THR A 826 12.12 3.67 5.90
C THR A 826 11.72 2.97 4.61
N ILE A 827 11.94 3.64 3.48
CA ILE A 827 11.64 3.14 2.14
C ILE A 827 12.87 3.44 1.26
N SER A 828 13.28 2.50 0.41
CA SER A 828 14.40 2.69 -0.51
C SER A 828 13.89 2.80 -1.95
N PHE A 829 14.58 3.58 -2.79
CA PHE A 829 14.12 3.85 -4.16
C PHE A 829 15.19 3.64 -5.24
N GLY A 830 14.76 3.06 -6.36
CA GLY A 830 15.42 3.15 -7.65
C GLY A 830 14.75 4.21 -8.53
N ILE A 831 15.53 5.11 -9.11
CA ILE A 831 15.08 6.10 -10.09
C ILE A 831 15.81 5.88 -11.41
N VAL A 832 15.08 5.86 -12.52
CA VAL A 832 15.65 5.84 -13.87
C VAL A 832 15.18 7.06 -14.63
N ILE A 833 16.13 7.87 -15.09
CA ILE A 833 15.93 8.97 -16.02
C ILE A 833 16.46 8.48 -17.38
N ALA A 834 15.58 8.16 -18.31
CA ALA A 834 15.95 7.57 -19.58
C ALA A 834 15.61 8.49 -20.75
N HIS A 835 16.52 8.54 -21.73
CA HIS A 835 16.24 9.21 -22.99
C HIS A 835 15.12 8.46 -23.73
N HIS A 836 14.23 9.18 -24.43
CA HIS A 836 13.05 8.61 -25.10
C HIS A 836 13.39 7.52 -26.15
N SER A 837 14.63 7.50 -26.65
CA SER A 837 15.11 6.47 -27.58
C SER A 837 15.46 5.14 -26.91
N VAL A 838 15.55 5.09 -25.57
CA VAL A 838 15.88 3.89 -24.82
C VAL A 838 14.62 3.02 -24.70
N PRO A 839 14.68 1.74 -25.14
CA PRO A 839 13.56 0.81 -25.00
C PRO A 839 13.08 0.69 -23.55
N LEU A 840 11.76 0.70 -23.35
CA LEU A 840 11.14 0.65 -22.01
C LEU A 840 11.60 -0.57 -21.21
N ALA A 841 11.77 -1.73 -21.84
CA ALA A 841 12.25 -2.95 -21.18
C ALA A 841 13.63 -2.77 -20.52
N ILE A 842 14.55 -2.05 -21.18
CA ILE A 842 15.89 -1.76 -20.65
C ILE A 842 15.81 -0.78 -19.48
N ALA A 843 14.98 0.26 -19.60
CA ALA A 843 14.76 1.22 -18.51
C ALA A 843 14.16 0.53 -17.27
N LEU A 844 13.17 -0.35 -17.46
CA LEU A 844 12.56 -1.13 -16.40
C LEU A 844 13.57 -2.10 -15.74
N GLU A 845 14.37 -2.85 -16.51
CA GLU A 845 15.42 -3.70 -15.96
C GLU A 845 16.43 -2.90 -15.12
N SER A 846 16.81 -1.71 -15.61
CA SER A 846 17.70 -0.81 -14.89
C SER A 846 17.08 -0.26 -13.60
N LEU A 847 15.75 -0.07 -13.59
CA LEU A 847 14.97 0.45 -12.46
C LEU A 847 15.00 -0.51 -11.27
N TRP A 848 14.65 -1.78 -11.49
CA TRP A 848 14.71 -2.78 -10.41
C TRP A 848 16.13 -3.01 -9.91
N LYS A 849 17.12 -3.02 -10.81
CA LYS A 849 18.53 -3.08 -10.40
C LYS A 849 18.97 -1.85 -9.59
N ALA A 850 18.32 -0.70 -9.77
CA ALA A 850 18.60 0.51 -9.00
C ALA A 850 18.00 0.42 -7.60
N GLU A 851 16.75 -0.06 -7.48
CA GLU A 851 16.09 -0.31 -6.20
C GLU A 851 16.85 -1.34 -5.35
N GLU A 852 17.27 -2.46 -5.95
CA GLU A 852 18.11 -3.46 -5.29
C GLU A 852 19.42 -2.83 -4.76
N LYS A 853 20.08 -2.01 -5.59
CA LYS A 853 21.34 -1.35 -5.19
C LYS A 853 21.16 -0.28 -4.13
N ALA A 854 20.00 0.38 -4.08
CA ALA A 854 19.67 1.29 -2.99
C ALA A 854 19.57 0.52 -1.67
N LYS A 855 18.91 -0.64 -1.66
CA LYS A 855 18.78 -1.49 -0.46
C LYS A 855 20.11 -2.10 0.00
N ASP A 856 21.02 -2.37 -0.94
CA ASP A 856 22.39 -2.80 -0.65
C ASP A 856 23.25 -1.70 0.00
N HIS A 857 22.84 -0.43 -0.05
CA HIS A 857 23.65 0.70 0.44
C HIS A 857 23.76 0.69 1.97
N VAL A 858 24.98 0.63 2.47
CA VAL A 858 25.31 0.49 3.90
C VAL A 858 26.46 1.41 4.28
N TYR A 859 26.39 2.00 5.47
CA TYR A 859 27.54 2.61 6.14
C TYR A 859 27.62 2.16 7.61
N ILE A 860 28.75 2.46 8.26
CA ILE A 860 28.97 2.26 9.69
C ILE A 860 28.95 3.65 10.33
N ASP A 861 28.09 3.87 11.32
CA ASP A 861 28.01 5.14 12.04
C ASP A 861 29.14 5.30 13.07
N GLU A 862 29.23 6.48 13.70
CA GLU A 862 30.25 6.80 14.70
C GLU A 862 30.23 5.87 15.93
N ASN A 863 29.13 5.15 16.16
CA ASN A 863 28.94 4.20 17.25
C ASN A 863 29.17 2.74 16.80
N ASP A 864 29.82 2.54 15.66
CA ASP A 864 30.12 1.23 15.07
C ASP A 864 28.87 0.42 14.68
N ASN A 865 27.72 1.09 14.49
CA ASN A 865 26.48 0.42 14.06
C ASN A 865 26.35 0.44 12.53
N LYS A 866 26.04 -0.73 11.97
CA LYS A 866 25.74 -0.90 10.55
C LYS A 866 24.37 -0.31 10.20
N LYS A 867 24.33 0.71 9.35
CA LYS A 867 23.12 1.38 8.84
C LYS A 867 22.85 1.02 7.38
N ALA A 868 21.92 0.10 7.15
CA ALA A 868 21.51 -0.35 5.82
C ALA A 868 20.25 0.39 5.31
N LYS A 869 20.03 0.41 4.00
CA LYS A 869 18.79 0.90 3.35
C LYS A 869 18.48 2.39 3.61
N ASP A 870 17.23 2.86 3.52
CA ASP A 870 16.87 4.30 3.52
C ASP A 870 17.72 5.09 2.51
N ALA A 871 17.76 4.57 1.29
CA ALA A 871 18.66 5.05 0.25
C ALA A 871 17.96 5.18 -1.10
N VAL A 872 18.60 5.93 -1.99
CA VAL A 872 18.20 6.08 -3.38
C VAL A 872 19.37 5.77 -4.30
N GLN A 873 19.09 5.07 -5.40
CA GLN A 873 19.97 5.05 -6.56
C GLN A 873 19.28 5.67 -7.77
N VAL A 874 19.92 6.68 -8.35
CA VAL A 874 19.47 7.34 -9.58
C VAL A 874 20.34 6.90 -10.74
N ARG A 875 19.71 6.45 -11.83
CA ARG A 875 20.37 6.06 -13.07
C ARG A 875 19.93 6.93 -14.24
N VAL A 876 20.87 7.60 -14.89
CA VAL A 876 20.60 8.32 -16.14
C VAL A 876 21.06 7.46 -17.31
N ILE A 877 20.16 7.11 -18.23
CA ILE A 877 20.46 6.29 -19.41
C ILE A 877 20.39 7.17 -20.66
N TYR A 878 21.54 7.42 -21.27
CA TYR A 878 21.67 8.22 -22.48
C TYR A 878 21.29 7.41 -23.73
N GLY A 879 20.90 8.09 -24.81
CA GLY A 879 20.52 7.43 -26.07
C GLY A 879 21.63 6.61 -26.73
N ASN A 880 22.90 6.86 -26.39
CA ASN A 880 24.06 6.07 -26.83
C ASN A 880 24.33 4.82 -25.96
N GLY A 881 23.50 4.56 -24.94
CA GLY A 881 23.64 3.44 -24.02
C GLY A 881 24.49 3.71 -22.78
N ASN A 882 25.19 4.85 -22.68
CA ASN A 882 25.94 5.20 -21.48
C ASN A 882 24.99 5.33 -20.27
N THR A 883 25.46 4.94 -19.10
CA THR A 883 24.68 5.03 -17.86
C THR A 883 25.47 5.72 -16.75
N LEU A 884 24.95 6.83 -16.22
CA LEU A 884 25.42 7.44 -14.98
C LEU A 884 24.64 6.82 -13.81
N LYS A 885 25.33 6.43 -12.73
CA LYS A 885 24.72 5.81 -11.54
C LYS A 885 25.16 6.58 -10.31
N SER A 886 24.21 7.06 -9.50
CA SER A 886 24.50 7.80 -8.26
C SER A 886 23.71 7.17 -7.13
N THR A 887 24.36 6.78 -6.05
CA THR A 887 23.76 6.11 -4.89
C THR A 887 24.03 6.93 -3.64
N ALA A 888 23.01 7.16 -2.81
CA ALA A 888 23.22 7.79 -1.51
C ALA A 888 22.08 7.49 -0.53
N LYS A 889 22.29 7.79 0.75
CA LYS A 889 21.21 7.87 1.75
C LYS A 889 20.29 9.04 1.46
N PHE A 890 19.05 8.96 1.92
CA PHE A 890 18.10 10.04 1.72
C PHE A 890 18.50 11.38 2.37
N ASP A 891 19.24 11.33 3.47
CA ASP A 891 19.73 12.57 4.11
C ASP A 891 20.75 13.29 3.21
N VAL A 892 21.57 12.55 2.45
CA VAL A 892 22.47 13.11 1.42
C VAL A 892 21.67 13.65 0.24
N PHE A 893 20.62 12.92 -0.16
CA PHE A 893 19.73 13.33 -1.23
C PHE A 893 19.03 14.67 -0.94
N ASP A 894 18.58 14.89 0.30
CA ASP A 894 18.03 16.20 0.74
C ASP A 894 19.07 17.32 0.58
N GLN A 895 20.30 17.11 1.05
CA GLN A 895 21.37 18.10 0.87
C GLN A 895 21.69 18.34 -0.61
N TRP A 896 21.65 17.29 -1.44
CA TRP A 896 21.80 17.41 -2.89
C TRP A 896 20.66 18.23 -3.52
N GLN A 897 19.42 18.09 -3.04
CA GLN A 897 18.29 18.91 -3.48
C GLN A 897 18.54 20.40 -3.18
N GLN A 898 18.96 20.72 -1.95
CA GLN A 898 19.33 22.09 -1.57
C GLN A 898 20.44 22.66 -2.47
N LEU A 899 21.40 21.82 -2.87
CA LEU A 899 22.50 22.18 -3.75
C LEU A 899 22.03 22.54 -5.18
N ILE A 900 21.06 21.82 -5.74
CA ILE A 900 20.55 22.10 -7.10
C ILE A 900 19.51 23.23 -7.12
N GLU A 901 18.91 23.59 -5.99
CA GLU A 901 17.98 24.72 -5.89
C GLU A 901 18.68 26.09 -6.03
N VAL A 902 19.99 26.17 -5.79
CA VAL A 902 20.75 27.41 -6.00
C VAL A 902 20.73 27.81 -7.48
N ASP A 903 20.39 29.06 -7.78
CA ASP A 903 20.27 29.57 -9.15
C ASP A 903 21.63 29.78 -9.83
N LEU A 904 22.20 28.69 -10.34
CA LEU A 904 23.49 28.63 -11.02
C LEU A 904 23.41 27.76 -12.27
N LYS A 905 24.22 28.12 -13.27
CA LYS A 905 24.41 27.35 -14.52
C LYS A 905 24.98 25.96 -14.24
N SER A 906 24.61 24.97 -15.06
CA SER A 906 25.08 23.58 -14.95
C SER A 906 26.61 23.43 -14.97
N SER A 907 27.31 24.34 -15.64
CA SER A 907 28.77 24.34 -15.78
C SER A 907 29.53 24.32 -14.45
N ILE A 908 28.99 24.92 -13.39
CA ILE A 908 29.67 24.94 -12.08
C ILE A 908 29.76 23.53 -11.48
N PHE A 909 28.74 22.70 -11.69
CA PHE A 909 28.68 21.33 -11.20
C PHE A 909 29.60 20.41 -12.01
N GLU A 910 29.69 20.63 -13.33
CA GLU A 910 30.64 19.90 -14.20
C GLU A 910 32.09 20.22 -13.81
N GLN A 911 32.39 21.49 -13.55
CA GLN A 911 33.70 21.91 -13.06
C GLN A 911 34.02 21.36 -11.67
N ALA A 912 33.03 21.28 -10.78
CA ALA A 912 33.19 20.65 -9.47
C ALA A 912 33.51 19.15 -9.60
N ALA A 913 32.74 18.43 -10.43
CA ALA A 913 32.97 17.00 -10.68
C ALA A 913 34.33 16.73 -11.34
N SER A 914 34.73 17.57 -12.31
CA SER A 914 36.03 17.43 -12.97
C SER A 914 37.18 17.70 -11.99
N LEU A 915 37.08 18.72 -11.14
CA LEU A 915 38.12 19.00 -10.16
C LEU A 915 38.24 17.85 -9.14
N TRP A 916 37.12 17.25 -8.73
CA TRP A 916 37.12 16.09 -7.84
C TRP A 916 37.76 14.85 -8.46
N SER A 917 37.66 14.69 -9.79
CA SER A 917 38.35 13.57 -10.46
C SER A 917 39.87 13.68 -10.46
N GLN A 918 40.41 14.88 -10.22
CA GLN A 918 41.85 15.16 -10.25
C GLN A 918 42.50 15.20 -8.87
N HIS A 919 41.70 15.27 -7.80
CA HIS A 919 42.18 15.38 -6.42
C HIS A 919 41.34 14.48 -5.49
N PRO A 920 41.96 13.66 -4.61
CA PRO A 920 41.20 12.83 -3.67
C PRO A 920 40.37 13.68 -2.71
N ALA A 921 39.28 13.10 -2.17
CA ALA A 921 38.40 13.78 -1.22
C ALA A 921 39.20 14.45 -0.07
N PRO A 922 38.96 15.74 0.22
CA PRO A 922 39.50 16.37 1.41
C PRO A 922 39.03 15.64 2.67
N SER A 923 39.85 15.63 3.72
CA SER A 923 39.37 15.22 5.05
C SER A 923 38.16 16.06 5.45
N GLN A 924 37.34 15.56 6.36
CA GLN A 924 36.10 16.23 6.76
C GLN A 924 36.33 17.70 7.16
N GLU A 925 37.46 18.01 7.81
CA GLU A 925 37.84 19.37 8.21
C GLU A 925 38.18 20.28 7.01
N ALA A 926 38.64 19.71 5.91
CA ALA A 926 39.05 20.43 4.71
C ALA A 926 37.91 20.66 3.70
N ILE A 927 36.73 20.05 3.89
CA ILE A 927 35.55 20.24 3.01
C ILE A 927 35.14 21.72 2.90
N GLU A 928 35.03 22.41 4.04
CA GLU A 928 34.62 23.82 4.05
C GLU A 928 35.66 24.76 3.42
N PRO A 929 36.96 24.73 3.82
CA PRO A 929 37.99 25.53 3.17
C PRO A 929 38.08 25.27 1.66
N TRP A 930 37.98 23.99 1.26
CA TRP A 930 38.02 23.60 -0.15
C TRP A 930 36.86 24.20 -0.93
N THR A 931 35.64 24.11 -0.38
CA THR A 931 34.44 24.63 -1.03
C THR A 931 34.50 26.15 -1.19
N LYS A 932 35.03 26.86 -0.18
CA LYS A 932 35.30 28.31 -0.27
C LYS A 932 36.28 28.62 -1.39
N LEU A 933 37.43 27.96 -1.39
CA LEU A 933 38.49 28.15 -2.39
C LEU A 933 38.02 27.81 -3.82
N PHE A 934 37.23 26.74 -3.98
CA PHE A 934 36.62 26.36 -5.25
C PHE A 934 35.79 27.51 -5.80
N CYS A 935 34.86 28.05 -5.01
CA CYS A 935 34.00 29.16 -5.43
C CYS A 935 34.77 30.48 -5.64
N ASP A 936 35.80 30.76 -4.85
CA ASP A 936 36.62 31.98 -4.99
C ASP A 936 37.37 32.03 -6.32
N ARG A 937 37.75 30.87 -6.87
CA ARG A 937 38.49 30.74 -8.13
C ARG A 937 37.59 30.69 -9.36
N ARG A 938 36.31 31.04 -9.27
CA ARG A 938 35.35 30.91 -10.38
C ARG A 938 34.78 32.26 -10.78
N GLU A 939 34.96 32.59 -12.06
CA GLU A 939 34.46 33.83 -12.66
C GLU A 939 32.95 34.02 -12.46
N GLN A 940 32.19 32.92 -12.46
CA GLN A 940 30.74 32.94 -12.24
C GLN A 940 30.32 33.56 -10.90
N PHE A 941 31.22 33.68 -9.92
CA PHE A 941 30.96 34.26 -8.59
C PHE A 941 31.67 35.60 -8.33
N GLN A 942 32.25 36.24 -9.35
CA GLN A 942 33.02 37.49 -9.18
C GLN A 942 32.17 38.77 -9.17
N SER A 943 30.93 38.74 -9.69
CA SER A 943 30.02 39.90 -9.67
C SER A 943 29.36 40.11 -8.30
N GLU A 944 29.17 41.38 -7.89
CA GLU A 944 28.58 41.70 -6.58
C GLU A 944 27.17 41.12 -6.39
N ASP A 945 26.37 41.07 -7.46
CA ASP A 945 25.00 40.51 -7.47
C ASP A 945 24.94 38.99 -7.20
N LYS A 946 26.08 38.31 -7.18
CA LYS A 946 26.17 36.85 -6.96
C LYS A 946 26.78 36.47 -5.62
N LYS A 947 27.01 37.43 -4.71
CA LYS A 947 27.56 37.16 -3.37
C LYS A 947 26.65 36.23 -2.55
N GLU A 948 25.33 36.38 -2.65
CA GLU A 948 24.38 35.51 -1.95
C GLU A 948 24.34 34.11 -2.54
N ALA A 949 24.24 33.98 -3.87
CA ALA A 949 24.29 32.70 -4.57
C ALA A 949 25.62 31.95 -4.30
N LYS A 950 26.74 32.68 -4.22
CA LYS A 950 28.05 32.14 -3.83
C LYS A 950 28.01 31.54 -2.42
N LYS A 951 27.52 32.29 -1.43
CA LYS A 951 27.42 31.81 -0.04
C LYS A 951 26.46 30.63 0.08
N GLY A 952 25.32 30.69 -0.61
CA GLY A 952 24.34 29.61 -0.65
C GLY A 952 24.92 28.32 -1.23
N PHE A 953 25.59 28.42 -2.39
CA PHE A 953 26.26 27.27 -3.01
C PHE A 953 27.42 26.73 -2.16
N GLN A 954 28.24 27.60 -1.56
CA GLN A 954 29.32 27.19 -0.67
C GLN A 954 28.79 26.36 0.51
N LYS A 955 27.70 26.83 1.13
CA LYS A 955 27.07 26.12 2.24
C LYS A 955 26.47 24.79 1.77
N ALA A 956 25.62 24.81 0.74
CA ALA A 956 24.94 23.63 0.26
C ALA A 956 25.91 22.55 -0.25
N LEU A 957 26.99 22.95 -0.94
CA LEU A 957 28.01 22.01 -1.40
C LEU A 957 28.78 21.41 -0.21
N ALA A 958 29.13 22.21 0.80
CA ALA A 958 29.80 21.69 1.99
C ALA A 958 28.90 20.73 2.78
N ASP A 959 27.63 21.07 2.98
CA ASP A 959 26.66 20.24 3.71
C ASP A 959 26.40 18.91 2.97
N PHE A 960 26.25 18.95 1.64
CA PHE A 960 26.15 17.76 0.79
C PHE A 960 27.38 16.86 0.91
N LEU A 961 28.59 17.42 0.79
CA LEU A 961 29.84 16.65 0.86
C LEU A 961 30.05 16.03 2.25
N LYS A 962 29.73 16.75 3.33
CA LYS A 962 29.79 16.23 4.70
C LYS A 962 28.83 15.06 4.89
N ALA A 963 27.57 15.22 4.47
CA ALA A 963 26.57 14.15 4.59
C ALA A 963 27.01 12.89 3.82
N LEU A 964 27.56 13.06 2.62
CA LEU A 964 28.02 11.95 1.79
C LEU A 964 29.26 11.27 2.39
N PHE A 965 30.20 12.05 2.95
CA PHE A 965 31.36 11.54 3.68
C PHE A 965 30.95 10.68 4.89
N MET A 966 29.94 11.10 5.65
CA MET A 966 29.47 10.37 6.84
C MET A 966 28.72 9.07 6.50
N THR A 967 28.12 8.97 5.32
CA THR A 967 27.14 7.92 5.00
C THR A 967 27.48 7.06 3.79
N THR A 968 28.71 7.18 3.28
CA THR A 968 29.24 6.42 2.14
C THR A 968 30.56 5.76 2.50
N SER A 969 30.79 4.54 1.98
CA SER A 969 32.06 3.84 2.19
C SER A 969 33.24 4.64 1.58
N THR A 970 34.41 4.61 2.22
CA THR A 970 35.60 5.33 1.73
C THR A 970 36.04 4.91 0.34
N LYS A 971 35.78 3.65 -0.05
CA LYS A 971 36.11 3.12 -1.39
C LYS A 971 35.22 3.72 -2.49
N ASP A 972 33.96 4.00 -2.16
CA ASP A 972 32.96 4.46 -3.12
C ASP A 972 32.78 5.99 -3.09
N LEU A 973 33.27 6.65 -2.04
CA LEU A 973 33.11 8.08 -1.76
C LEU A 973 33.45 8.98 -2.95
N ASP A 974 34.66 8.87 -3.50
CA ASP A 974 35.11 9.72 -4.61
C ASP A 974 34.24 9.53 -5.87
N ASN A 975 33.81 8.30 -6.14
CA ASN A 975 32.94 8.00 -7.27
C ASN A 975 31.55 8.62 -7.06
N GLU A 976 30.98 8.48 -5.86
CA GLU A 976 29.64 9.00 -5.58
C GLU A 976 29.61 10.54 -5.59
N ILE A 977 30.64 11.21 -5.07
CA ILE A 977 30.73 12.68 -5.16
C ILE A 977 30.74 13.13 -6.63
N GLN A 978 31.56 12.49 -7.47
CA GLN A 978 31.57 12.78 -8.90
C GLN A 978 30.22 12.49 -9.57
N ASN A 979 29.59 11.36 -9.23
CA ASN A 979 28.36 10.92 -9.86
C ASN A 979 27.19 11.84 -9.52
N TRP A 980 27.03 12.23 -8.26
CA TRP A 980 25.99 13.16 -7.82
C TRP A 980 26.19 14.59 -8.34
N LEU A 981 27.45 15.05 -8.47
CA LEU A 981 27.74 16.34 -9.12
C LEU A 981 27.46 16.30 -10.64
N LYS A 982 27.77 15.19 -11.31
CA LYS A 982 27.38 14.97 -12.72
C LYS A 982 25.87 14.89 -12.88
N LEU A 983 25.17 14.29 -11.92
CA LEU A 983 23.71 14.25 -11.89
C LEU A 983 23.12 15.65 -11.70
N ALA A 984 23.67 16.46 -10.79
CA ALA A 984 23.28 17.87 -10.61
C ALA A 984 23.44 18.67 -11.90
N ALA A 985 24.61 18.55 -12.56
CA ALA A 985 24.86 19.17 -13.86
C ALA A 985 23.83 18.74 -14.91
N PHE A 986 23.57 17.43 -15.00
CA PHE A 986 22.60 16.85 -15.92
C PHE A 986 21.19 17.40 -15.67
N VAL A 987 20.72 17.38 -14.42
CA VAL A 987 19.38 17.84 -14.06
C VAL A 987 19.23 19.34 -14.35
N LYS A 988 20.18 20.17 -13.93
CA LYS A 988 20.13 21.63 -14.18
C LYS A 988 20.14 21.96 -15.67
N ARG A 989 20.99 21.29 -16.46
CA ARG A 989 21.08 21.50 -17.90
C ARG A 989 19.76 21.15 -18.59
N ASN A 990 19.20 19.98 -18.32
CA ASN A 990 18.04 19.48 -19.07
C ASN A 990 16.70 20.03 -18.55
N ARG A 991 16.63 20.54 -17.30
CA ARG A 991 15.46 21.29 -16.81
C ARG A 991 15.30 22.66 -17.47
N TYR A 992 16.42 23.27 -17.86
CA TYR A 992 16.42 24.55 -18.56
C TYR A 992 16.04 24.34 -20.03
N ILE A 993 14.89 24.89 -20.42
CA ILE A 993 14.41 24.89 -21.80
C ILE A 993 14.52 26.32 -22.33
N GLU A 994 15.44 26.53 -23.26
CA GLU A 994 15.53 27.77 -24.01
C GLU A 994 14.43 27.81 -25.07
N LEU A 995 13.67 28.90 -25.10
CA LEU A 995 12.62 29.11 -26.09
C LEU A 995 13.23 29.80 -27.31
N GLY A 996 13.12 29.16 -28.47
CA GLY A 996 13.52 29.71 -29.77
C GLY A 996 12.39 30.47 -30.46
N GLY A 997 12.75 31.18 -31.54
CA GLY A 997 11.85 32.04 -32.32
C GLY A 997 11.82 33.46 -31.82
#